data_AF-A0A2X0SSU7-F1
#
_entry.id   AF-A0A2X0SSU7-F1
#
_cell.length_a   1.000
_cell.length_b   1.000
_cell.length_c   1.000
_cell.angle_alpha   90.00
_cell.angle_beta   90.00
_cell.angle_gamma   90.00
#
_symmetry.space_group_name_H-M   'P 1'
#
loop_
_entity.id
_entity.type
_entity.pdbx_description
1 polymer ?
#
loop_
_entity_poly.entity_id
_entity_poly.type
_entity_poly.pdbx_seq_one_letter_code
_entity_poly.pdbx_strand_id
1 'polypeptide(L)'
;MTEHFITLSTTEPNNYVGLLKMRQGDTNTQEIEATITANGQLFKFDRLSVFFNAVLPNGNVIRDKVTEVNYVNSKLNYVVADSFLQDVAQVTAWFSFENGEKIIDSTKNFQYSVIGGWKECIPQGNYIYELSEIQREIEEIIGNKDFTSLLSKLMYFNSKVDFLGQQKADKTDVAKVEDMVSKMPSATPKETFNNLSKLKEKYPSGSTSAMVVLESDGVTGYVYLWNGSEWKKGALYQGLGLVEKSVTFDKLYVDSFDALSTANVFGGKGIVGNDGDKNIILTDEPNSTVYRIPLDQTGFMNIKLIEPVVGYHQSIFVVDKNNKMVFRSTWNQLQQISRGGWKIANNSLEVDIELVRQVDLADAIYINIPTSRINEFKAETIENIDLADLKYLDLRNYKNPPSESLGSLSDKYMPFESEKLLNKRLIGYVPETGEVSFENDSSWMTFKIINVPNKGTLTLPKSSITSDQLFVLEDSDQVCFNHIYHSNKEPWFNVSETSMTISFTDLIRMYPRTVTLYVGFKKADDENFFSEAKNIAQLSDVFKWAEDPNQDKLTEYNLNFPPYVPLVAGKESYIYFDNLLIDKNFYVQSIPAIARNRREDKVVLSGISNYTQSINIGGVSGNIPIKSISESAGAGKNLKVMVIGESTSEDGRFMTNLKNFFDSDVVNIDFIGTRTSGGVRHEARSGWGSGTLRYIGKANNATNSFWNPEIREFDLDYYFSQHSDVPIPDVILLNFGINEVNRYVTDGRSGTQSEHYDFFIREFRKKNPNLISIIGLSHSFSRWSNYWMESERDNIMKRTKQTIEDFKDRESERIFLNPWYVCLDMRWDFQYSEIKSNQFSEKTSIVGTDGVHPAESGYKNMALMSYFAIKNAVSKQ
;
A
#
# COMPACT_ATOMS: atom_id res chain seq x y z
N MET A 1 42.70 -54.54 7.67
CA MET A 1 42.86 -53.12 7.29
C MET A 1 43.97 -53.06 6.26
N THR A 2 43.80 -52.23 5.24
CA THR A 2 44.82 -51.99 4.21
C THR A 2 45.50 -50.68 4.55
N GLU A 3 46.77 -50.77 4.95
CA GLU A 3 47.57 -49.63 5.38
C GLU A 3 48.43 -49.13 4.21
N HIS A 4 48.42 -47.83 3.99
CA HIS A 4 49.17 -47.15 2.95
C HIS A 4 50.16 -46.17 3.56
N PHE A 5 51.43 -46.56 3.57
CA PHE A 5 52.52 -45.75 4.12
C PHE A 5 53.07 -44.79 3.06
N ILE A 6 52.95 -43.49 3.31
CA ILE A 6 53.38 -42.44 2.38
C ILE A 6 54.23 -41.37 3.07
N THR A 7 55.05 -40.67 2.30
CA THR A 7 55.78 -39.48 2.77
C THR A 7 55.36 -38.29 1.92
N LEU A 8 54.94 -37.20 2.58
CA LEU A 8 54.42 -36.00 1.93
C LEU A 8 55.23 -34.78 2.36
N SER A 9 55.55 -33.92 1.41
CA SER A 9 56.27 -32.67 1.61
C SER A 9 55.33 -31.47 1.53
N THR A 10 55.57 -30.43 2.33
CA THR A 10 54.95 -29.10 2.18
C THR A 10 55.68 -28.23 1.14
N THR A 11 56.94 -28.55 0.83
CA THR A 11 57.81 -27.72 -0.01
C THR A 11 58.16 -28.34 -1.36
N GLU A 12 58.26 -29.68 -1.45
CA GLU A 12 58.61 -30.34 -2.71
C GLU A 12 57.42 -30.42 -3.66
N PRO A 13 57.56 -30.01 -4.94
CA PRO A 13 56.44 -29.82 -5.84
C PRO A 13 55.72 -31.12 -6.25
N ASN A 14 56.38 -32.28 -6.12
CA ASN A 14 55.85 -33.57 -6.53
C ASN A 14 55.87 -34.57 -5.36
N ASN A 15 54.76 -34.67 -4.62
CA ASN A 15 54.57 -35.72 -3.63
C ASN A 15 54.24 -37.05 -4.32
N TYR A 16 55.28 -37.74 -4.81
CA TYR A 16 55.12 -39.03 -5.47
C TYR A 16 54.88 -40.14 -4.43
N VAL A 17 53.61 -40.53 -4.27
CA VAL A 17 53.17 -41.58 -3.33
C VAL A 17 53.14 -42.98 -3.94
N GLY A 18 53.62 -43.15 -5.18
CA GLY A 18 53.49 -44.40 -5.92
C GLY A 18 52.05 -44.71 -6.31
N LEU A 19 51.76 -45.99 -6.57
CA LEU A 19 50.44 -46.45 -7.00
C LEU A 19 49.53 -46.68 -5.78
N LEU A 20 48.89 -45.62 -5.31
CA LEU A 20 47.91 -45.67 -4.22
C LEU A 20 46.51 -45.97 -4.76
N LYS A 21 46.01 -47.19 -4.52
CA LYS A 21 44.68 -47.65 -5.00
C LYS A 21 43.76 -47.97 -3.82
N MET A 22 42.58 -47.38 -3.84
CA MET A 22 41.55 -47.58 -2.81
C MET A 22 40.25 -48.09 -3.44
N ARG A 23 39.54 -48.99 -2.76
CA ARG A 23 38.32 -49.61 -3.30
C ARG A 23 37.07 -48.91 -2.80
N GLN A 24 36.14 -48.62 -3.71
CA GLN A 24 34.82 -48.06 -3.38
C GLN A 24 34.00 -49.03 -2.51
N GLY A 25 33.34 -48.52 -1.47
CA GLY A 25 32.51 -49.32 -0.56
C GLY A 25 33.27 -50.20 0.43
N ASP A 26 34.60 -50.05 0.51
CA ASP A 26 35.46 -50.65 1.55
C ASP A 26 35.79 -49.58 2.60
N THR A 27 34.82 -49.39 3.49
CA THR A 27 34.68 -48.23 4.40
C THR A 27 35.29 -48.54 5.76
N ASN A 28 36.04 -47.61 6.36
CA ASN A 28 36.67 -47.77 7.68
C ASN A 28 37.72 -48.89 7.79
N THR A 29 38.26 -49.34 6.66
CA THR A 29 39.24 -50.44 6.58
C THR A 29 40.50 -50.06 5.80
N GLN A 30 40.50 -48.91 5.12
CA GLN A 30 41.59 -48.40 4.29
C GLN A 30 42.19 -47.16 4.94
N GLU A 31 43.49 -47.17 5.13
CA GLU A 31 44.17 -46.24 6.03
C GLU A 31 45.43 -45.65 5.38
N ILE A 32 45.65 -44.34 5.57
CA ILE A 32 46.80 -43.60 5.08
C ILE A 32 47.65 -43.18 6.28
N GLU A 33 48.82 -43.80 6.43
CA GLU A 33 49.84 -43.32 7.36
C GLU A 33 50.81 -42.42 6.60
N ALA A 34 50.75 -41.11 6.86
CA ALA A 34 51.62 -40.13 6.20
C ALA A 34 52.67 -39.57 7.15
N THR A 35 53.93 -39.59 6.71
CA THR A 35 55.03 -38.84 7.35
C THR A 35 55.20 -37.49 6.65
N ILE A 36 55.18 -36.40 7.41
CA ILE A 36 55.17 -35.03 6.87
C ILE A 36 56.55 -34.40 6.97
N THR A 37 57.02 -33.85 5.85
CA THR A 37 58.33 -33.22 5.73
C THR A 37 58.25 -31.82 5.12
N ALA A 38 59.26 -31.00 5.40
CA ALA A 38 59.51 -29.73 4.75
C ALA A 38 61.03 -29.62 4.52
N ASN A 39 61.44 -29.35 3.28
CA ASN A 39 62.85 -29.29 2.85
C ASN A 39 63.67 -30.54 3.28
N GLY A 40 63.08 -31.74 3.16
CA GLY A 40 63.72 -33.00 3.52
C GLY A 40 63.84 -33.29 5.02
N GLN A 41 63.28 -32.44 5.89
CA GLN A 41 63.25 -32.63 7.35
C GLN A 41 61.82 -32.82 7.85
N LEU A 42 61.64 -33.42 9.03
CA LEU A 42 60.32 -33.59 9.64
C LEU A 42 59.65 -32.23 9.89
N PHE A 43 58.43 -32.05 9.38
CA PHE A 43 57.65 -30.82 9.53
C PHE A 43 57.01 -30.76 10.91
N LYS A 44 57.27 -29.69 11.68
CA LYS A 44 56.68 -29.51 13.01
C LYS A 44 55.35 -28.78 12.91
N PHE A 45 54.28 -29.46 13.29
CA PHE A 45 52.91 -28.92 13.30
C PHE A 45 52.22 -29.17 14.65
N ASP A 46 53.00 -29.06 15.74
CA ASP A 46 52.53 -29.26 17.11
C ASP A 46 51.25 -28.46 17.37
N ARG A 47 50.20 -29.15 17.85
CA ARG A 47 48.90 -28.56 18.26
C ARG A 47 48.09 -27.92 17.13
N LEU A 48 48.46 -28.14 15.87
CA LEU A 48 47.61 -27.79 14.73
C LEU A 48 46.59 -28.90 14.47
N SER A 49 45.36 -28.49 14.19
CA SER A 49 44.34 -29.40 13.65
C SER A 49 44.72 -29.77 12.22
N VAL A 50 44.64 -31.06 11.92
CA VAL A 50 45.03 -31.60 10.62
C VAL A 50 43.79 -32.07 9.87
N PHE A 51 43.68 -31.73 8.60
CA PHE A 51 42.54 -32.13 7.77
C PHE A 51 43.02 -32.77 6.47
N PHE A 52 42.37 -33.86 6.08
CA PHE A 52 42.51 -34.48 4.77
C PHE A 52 41.53 -33.82 3.80
N ASN A 53 42.03 -33.39 2.65
CA ASN A 53 41.26 -32.66 1.65
C ASN A 53 41.44 -33.32 0.29
N ALA A 54 40.39 -33.32 -0.54
CA ALA A 54 40.45 -33.83 -1.91
C ALA A 54 39.54 -33.06 -2.87
N VAL A 55 39.96 -32.95 -4.13
CA VAL A 55 39.13 -32.48 -5.24
C VAL A 55 38.65 -33.68 -6.04
N LEU A 56 37.33 -33.86 -6.08
CA LEU A 56 36.68 -34.91 -6.84
C LEU A 56 36.62 -34.55 -8.34
N PRO A 57 36.44 -35.53 -9.25
CA PRO A 57 36.37 -35.29 -10.70
C PRO A 57 35.32 -34.25 -11.15
N ASN A 58 34.26 -34.07 -10.36
CA ASN A 58 33.21 -33.07 -10.58
C ASN A 58 33.62 -31.63 -10.19
N GLY A 59 34.80 -31.43 -9.61
CA GLY A 59 35.31 -30.15 -9.12
C GLY A 59 34.98 -29.83 -7.66
N ASN A 60 34.20 -30.66 -6.97
CA ASN A 60 33.86 -30.48 -5.56
C ASN A 60 35.05 -30.76 -4.66
N VAL A 61 35.22 -29.93 -3.64
CA VAL A 61 36.24 -30.12 -2.59
C VAL A 61 35.57 -30.74 -1.38
N ILE A 62 36.09 -31.88 -0.94
CA ILE A 62 35.69 -32.57 0.29
C ILE A 62 36.84 -32.53 1.29
N ARG A 63 36.49 -32.55 2.57
CA ARG A 63 37.42 -32.37 3.68
C ARG A 63 36.99 -33.24 4.84
N ASP A 64 37.93 -33.71 5.64
CA ASP A 64 37.69 -34.43 6.89
C ASP A 64 38.83 -34.28 7.89
N LYS A 65 38.54 -34.35 9.18
CA LYS A 65 39.52 -34.12 10.24
C LYS A 65 40.31 -35.39 10.54
N VAL A 66 41.63 -35.25 10.61
CA VAL A 66 42.52 -36.34 11.02
C VAL A 66 42.59 -36.37 12.54
N THR A 67 42.15 -37.48 13.14
CA THR A 67 42.09 -37.65 14.60
C THR A 67 43.36 -38.26 15.18
N GLU A 68 44.04 -39.12 14.43
CA GLU A 68 45.27 -39.78 14.88
C GLU A 68 46.51 -39.05 14.37
N VAL A 69 47.09 -38.21 15.24
CA VAL A 69 48.28 -37.42 14.91
C VAL A 69 49.39 -37.66 15.93
N ASN A 70 50.54 -38.12 15.45
CA ASN A 70 51.77 -38.21 16.21
C ASN A 70 52.67 -37.00 15.92
N TYR A 71 52.41 -35.92 16.67
CA TYR A 71 53.14 -34.66 16.55
C TYR A 71 54.66 -34.80 16.75
N VAL A 72 55.09 -35.71 17.65
CA VAL A 72 56.52 -35.91 17.97
C VAL A 72 57.29 -36.41 16.76
N ASN A 73 56.69 -37.30 15.97
CA ASN A 73 57.33 -37.94 14.83
C ASN A 73 56.86 -37.37 13.48
N SER A 74 56.08 -36.29 13.48
CA SER A 74 55.47 -35.69 12.27
C SER A 74 54.69 -36.71 11.43
N LYS A 75 54.00 -37.64 12.10
CA LYS A 75 53.18 -38.66 11.46
C LYS A 75 51.71 -38.39 11.71
N LEU A 76 50.89 -38.68 10.71
CA LEU A 76 49.44 -38.67 10.83
C LEU A 76 48.90 -39.98 10.25
N ASN A 77 47.77 -40.40 10.77
CA ASN A 77 47.10 -41.60 10.36
C ASN A 77 45.63 -41.28 10.06
N TYR A 78 45.18 -41.59 8.85
CA TYR A 78 43.85 -41.23 8.38
C TYR A 78 43.13 -42.43 7.77
N VAL A 79 42.05 -42.85 8.43
CA VAL A 79 41.11 -43.83 7.90
C VAL A 79 40.21 -43.14 6.87
N VAL A 80 40.24 -43.63 5.63
CA VAL A 80 39.59 -42.95 4.51
C VAL A 80 38.07 -43.10 4.57
N ALA A 81 37.37 -41.97 4.73
CA ALA A 81 35.91 -41.94 4.79
C ALA A 81 35.25 -42.19 3.42
N ASP A 82 34.01 -42.68 3.44
CA ASP A 82 33.20 -42.99 2.23
C ASP A 82 33.12 -41.84 1.22
N SER A 83 33.06 -40.61 1.72
CA SER A 83 32.99 -39.40 0.90
C SER A 83 34.19 -39.26 -0.04
N PHE A 84 35.36 -39.78 0.34
CA PHE A 84 36.59 -39.76 -0.47
C PHE A 84 36.66 -40.90 -1.49
N LEU A 85 35.72 -41.84 -1.46
CA LEU A 85 35.69 -43.04 -2.31
C LEU A 85 34.49 -43.03 -3.27
N GLN A 86 33.82 -41.90 -3.44
CA GLN A 86 32.52 -41.83 -4.13
C GLN A 86 32.61 -41.95 -5.66
N ASP A 87 33.71 -41.51 -6.28
CA ASP A 87 33.91 -41.53 -7.73
C ASP A 87 35.05 -42.46 -8.12
N VAL A 88 34.80 -43.43 -9.01
CA VAL A 88 35.83 -44.35 -9.56
C VAL A 88 36.73 -43.59 -10.54
N ALA A 89 37.73 -42.90 -10.01
CA ALA A 89 38.62 -42.03 -10.76
C ALA A 89 39.96 -41.82 -10.04
N GLN A 90 40.88 -41.09 -10.69
CA GLN A 90 42.04 -40.52 -10.03
C GLN A 90 41.63 -39.24 -9.29
N VAL A 91 41.93 -39.18 -8.00
CA VAL A 91 41.54 -38.09 -7.10
C VAL A 91 42.79 -37.36 -6.62
N THR A 92 42.74 -36.03 -6.60
CA THR A 92 43.84 -35.17 -6.13
C THR A 92 43.57 -34.75 -4.69
N ALA A 93 44.53 -34.94 -3.79
CA ALA A 93 44.36 -34.73 -2.36
C ALA A 93 45.57 -34.07 -1.68
N TRP A 94 45.36 -33.49 -0.49
CA TRP A 94 46.39 -32.88 0.35
C TRP A 94 45.97 -32.83 1.83
N PHE A 95 46.95 -32.67 2.73
CA PHE A 95 46.68 -32.37 4.14
C PHE A 95 46.85 -30.88 4.43
N SER A 96 45.93 -30.27 5.16
CA SER A 96 46.07 -28.90 5.71
C SER A 96 46.31 -28.92 7.21
N PHE A 97 47.10 -27.96 7.70
CA PHE A 97 47.45 -27.78 9.10
C PHE A 97 46.93 -26.42 9.59
N GLU A 98 46.09 -26.40 10.61
CA GLU A 98 45.25 -25.24 10.96
C GLU A 98 45.23 -24.99 12.48
N ASN A 99 45.09 -23.72 12.88
CA ASN A 99 45.08 -23.34 14.32
C ASN A 99 43.69 -22.95 14.85
N GLY A 100 42.62 -23.26 14.11
CA GLY A 100 41.23 -22.92 14.44
C GLY A 100 40.71 -21.62 13.83
N GLU A 101 41.59 -20.70 13.43
CA GLU A 101 41.20 -19.43 12.79
C GLU A 101 41.60 -19.35 11.31
N LYS A 102 42.71 -19.99 10.92
CA LYS A 102 43.23 -19.98 9.54
C LYS A 102 44.09 -21.19 9.22
N ILE A 103 44.30 -21.43 7.92
CA ILE A 103 45.26 -22.41 7.40
C ILE A 103 46.68 -21.86 7.60
N ILE A 104 47.53 -22.64 8.26
CA ILE A 104 48.93 -22.30 8.55
C ILE A 104 49.84 -22.80 7.44
N ASP A 105 49.65 -24.04 6.99
CA ASP A 105 50.39 -24.64 5.89
C ASP A 105 49.62 -25.83 5.30
N SER A 106 50.09 -26.40 4.18
CA SER A 106 49.57 -27.62 3.60
C SER A 106 50.66 -28.47 2.95
N THR A 107 50.44 -29.78 2.86
CA THR A 107 51.25 -30.60 1.95
C THR A 107 51.00 -30.15 0.51
N LYS A 108 51.95 -30.40 -0.40
CA LYS A 108 51.64 -30.38 -1.83
C LYS A 108 50.67 -31.51 -2.19
N ASN A 109 50.00 -31.33 -3.31
CA ASN A 109 49.02 -32.28 -3.81
C ASN A 109 49.68 -33.64 -4.10
N PHE A 110 48.96 -34.71 -3.79
CA PHE A 110 49.26 -36.07 -4.22
C PHE A 110 48.01 -36.70 -4.85
N GLN A 111 48.18 -37.84 -5.50
CA GLN A 111 47.09 -38.53 -6.20
C GLN A 111 46.88 -39.94 -5.68
N TYR A 112 45.62 -40.34 -5.53
CA TYR A 112 45.21 -41.73 -5.32
C TYR A 112 44.15 -42.12 -6.34
N SER A 113 43.98 -43.42 -6.59
CA SER A 113 43.01 -43.95 -7.54
C SER A 113 41.93 -44.73 -6.81
N VAL A 114 40.67 -44.35 -6.99
CA VAL A 114 39.53 -45.12 -6.53
C VAL A 114 39.20 -46.18 -7.59
N ILE A 115 39.18 -47.45 -7.20
CA ILE A 115 38.80 -48.58 -8.05
C ILE A 115 37.40 -49.08 -7.70
N GLY A 116 36.67 -49.55 -8.71
CA GLY A 116 35.29 -50.03 -8.54
C GLY A 116 35.16 -51.14 -7.49
N GLY A 117 34.18 -50.98 -6.62
CA GLY A 117 33.76 -51.97 -5.62
C GLY A 117 32.28 -52.33 -5.78
N TRP A 118 31.66 -52.85 -4.71
CA TRP A 118 30.29 -53.38 -4.75
C TRP A 118 29.17 -52.32 -4.75
N LYS A 119 29.51 -51.05 -4.50
CA LYS A 119 28.58 -49.92 -4.32
C LYS A 119 28.62 -49.01 -5.56
N GLU A 120 27.47 -48.71 -6.16
CA GLU A 120 27.35 -47.73 -7.26
C GLU A 120 27.39 -46.29 -6.72
N CYS A 121 27.83 -45.33 -7.56
CA CYS A 121 28.11 -43.93 -7.20
C CYS A 121 27.01 -43.28 -6.32
N ILE A 122 27.42 -42.58 -5.26
CA ILE A 122 26.51 -41.91 -4.31
C ILE A 122 26.00 -40.58 -4.93
N PRO A 123 24.68 -40.30 -4.93
CA PRO A 123 24.15 -38.99 -5.33
C PRO A 123 24.64 -37.88 -4.39
N GLN A 124 25.21 -36.82 -4.95
CA GLN A 124 25.90 -35.75 -4.21
C GLN A 124 24.97 -34.97 -3.27
N GLY A 125 25.39 -34.85 -2.00
CA GLY A 125 24.81 -33.92 -1.02
C GLY A 125 25.72 -33.79 0.22
N ASN A 126 26.00 -32.55 0.65
CA ASN A 126 26.91 -32.18 1.76
C ASN A 126 26.46 -32.62 3.17
N TYR A 127 25.57 -33.61 3.31
CA TYR A 127 24.83 -33.88 4.55
C TYR A 127 25.56 -34.75 5.60
N ILE A 128 26.67 -35.40 5.25
CA ILE A 128 27.30 -36.40 6.14
C ILE A 128 28.25 -35.75 7.17
N TYR A 129 28.77 -34.55 6.89
CA TYR A 129 29.84 -33.91 7.68
C TYR A 129 29.39 -33.40 9.06
N GLU A 130 28.13 -32.99 9.21
CA GLU A 130 27.65 -32.34 10.44
C GLU A 130 27.27 -33.34 11.54
N LEU A 131 26.87 -34.57 11.18
CA LEU A 131 26.44 -35.59 12.14
C LEU A 131 27.63 -36.35 12.76
N SER A 132 28.71 -36.57 12.01
CA SER A 132 29.91 -37.27 12.48
C SER A 132 30.74 -36.43 13.47
N GLU A 133 30.80 -35.11 13.28
CA GLU A 133 31.49 -34.21 14.22
C GLU A 133 30.77 -34.14 15.58
N ILE A 134 29.44 -34.16 15.58
CA ILE A 134 28.64 -34.22 16.82
C ILE A 134 28.88 -35.53 17.57
N GLN A 135 28.95 -36.66 16.86
CA GLN A 135 29.26 -37.95 17.48
C GLN A 135 30.69 -37.98 18.06
N ARG A 136 31.67 -37.43 17.32
CA ARG A 136 33.07 -37.36 17.75
C ARG A 136 33.26 -36.55 19.03
N GLU A 137 32.59 -35.41 19.16
CA GLU A 137 32.64 -34.59 20.38
C GLU A 137 32.06 -35.31 21.61
N ILE A 138 31.02 -36.11 21.41
CA ILE A 138 30.39 -36.90 22.49
C ILE A 138 31.34 -37.99 22.98
N GLU A 139 32.04 -38.67 22.08
CA GLU A 139 33.00 -39.74 22.41
C GLU A 139 34.26 -39.18 23.11
N GLU A 140 34.73 -37.99 22.72
CA GLU A 140 35.91 -37.31 23.30
C GLU A 140 35.69 -36.87 24.77
N ILE A 141 34.46 -36.45 25.10
CA ILE A 141 34.05 -36.08 26.47
C ILE A 141 34.01 -37.30 27.39
N ILE A 142 33.59 -38.45 26.87
CA ILE A 142 33.48 -39.70 27.64
C ILE A 142 34.88 -40.29 27.92
N GLY A 143 35.83 -40.16 26.97
CA GLY A 143 37.17 -40.74 27.07
C GLY A 143 38.09 -40.09 28.12
N ASN A 144 38.02 -38.78 28.30
CA ASN A 144 39.04 -38.04 29.08
C ASN A 144 38.87 -38.10 30.61
N LYS A 145 37.77 -38.65 31.14
CA LYS A 145 37.44 -38.78 32.58
C LYS A 145 37.60 -37.51 33.45
N ASP A 146 37.98 -36.37 32.87
CA ASP A 146 38.03 -35.07 33.52
C ASP A 146 36.69 -34.36 33.29
N PHE A 147 35.81 -34.56 34.26
CA PHE A 147 34.51 -33.92 34.28
C PHE A 147 34.55 -32.52 34.89
N THR A 148 35.72 -31.93 35.20
CA THR A 148 35.79 -30.66 35.96
C THR A 148 35.12 -29.49 35.21
N SER A 149 35.30 -29.42 33.89
CA SER A 149 34.60 -28.47 33.02
C SER A 149 33.10 -28.77 32.95
N LEU A 150 32.73 -30.06 32.90
CA LEU A 150 31.32 -30.51 32.90
C LEU A 150 30.65 -30.22 34.25
N LEU A 151 31.34 -30.39 35.37
CA LEU A 151 30.86 -30.15 36.73
C LEU A 151 30.67 -28.66 36.99
N SER A 152 31.59 -27.83 36.48
CA SER A 152 31.49 -26.37 36.53
C SER A 152 30.32 -25.86 35.68
N LYS A 153 30.12 -26.44 34.48
CA LYS A 153 28.96 -26.16 33.64
C LYS A 153 27.66 -26.70 34.23
N LEU A 154 27.68 -27.84 34.93
CA LEU A 154 26.55 -28.43 35.66
C LEU A 154 26.16 -27.58 36.88
N MET A 155 27.12 -27.02 37.61
CA MET A 155 26.84 -26.07 38.70
C MET A 155 26.24 -24.76 38.17
N TYR A 156 26.76 -24.26 37.04
CA TYR A 156 26.18 -23.11 36.36
C TYR A 156 24.77 -23.42 35.81
N PHE A 157 24.55 -24.59 35.22
CA PHE A 157 23.23 -25.05 34.77
C PHE A 157 22.27 -25.28 35.94
N ASN A 158 22.70 -25.84 37.08
CA ASN A 158 21.88 -26.00 38.27
C ASN A 158 21.43 -24.63 38.80
N SER A 159 22.30 -23.63 38.85
CA SER A 159 21.90 -22.27 39.24
C SER A 159 20.87 -21.66 38.27
N LYS A 160 20.96 -22.00 36.97
CA LYS A 160 19.98 -21.62 35.95
C LYS A 160 18.70 -22.44 36.01
N VAL A 161 18.77 -23.72 36.38
CA VAL A 161 17.62 -24.64 36.56
C VAL A 161 16.86 -24.29 37.83
N ASP A 162 17.54 -23.88 38.90
CA ASP A 162 16.91 -23.37 40.12
C ASP A 162 16.26 -22.00 39.88
N PHE A 163 16.92 -21.12 39.11
CA PHE A 163 16.33 -19.87 38.63
C PHE A 163 15.12 -20.12 37.71
N LEU A 164 15.21 -21.10 36.80
CA LEU A 164 14.08 -21.55 35.98
C LEU A 164 13.02 -22.23 36.83
N GLY A 165 13.36 -22.96 37.90
CA GLY A 165 12.40 -23.58 38.82
C GLY A 165 11.62 -22.55 39.64
N GLN A 166 12.22 -21.38 39.91
CA GLN A 166 11.54 -20.23 40.51
C GLN A 166 10.74 -19.39 39.49
N GLN A 167 11.04 -19.48 38.19
CA GLN A 167 10.40 -18.70 37.12
C GLN A 167 9.48 -19.51 36.19
N LYS A 168 9.46 -20.84 36.29
CA LYS A 168 8.65 -21.72 35.43
C LYS A 168 7.34 -21.99 36.15
N ALA A 169 6.22 -21.67 35.50
CA ALA A 169 4.90 -22.12 35.91
C ALA A 169 4.92 -23.66 36.09
N ASP A 170 4.27 -24.17 37.13
CA ASP A 170 4.29 -25.60 37.48
C ASP A 170 3.85 -26.44 36.27
N LYS A 171 4.28 -27.70 36.20
CA LYS A 171 3.92 -28.63 35.10
C LYS A 171 2.40 -28.76 34.98
N THR A 172 1.69 -28.59 36.09
CA THR A 172 0.24 -28.51 36.16
C THR A 172 -0.32 -27.23 35.55
N ASP A 173 0.37 -26.09 35.67
CA ASP A 173 -0.04 -24.83 35.05
C ASP A 173 0.30 -24.79 33.56
N VAL A 174 1.44 -25.37 33.15
CA VAL A 174 1.75 -25.58 31.72
C VAL A 174 0.76 -26.54 31.10
N ALA A 175 0.40 -27.65 31.77
CA ALA A 175 -0.64 -28.56 31.29
C ALA A 175 -2.03 -27.91 31.26
N LYS A 176 -2.36 -27.03 32.21
CA LYS A 176 -3.59 -26.20 32.14
C LYS A 176 -3.51 -25.24 30.95
N VAL A 177 -2.37 -24.60 30.69
CA VAL A 177 -2.19 -23.69 29.55
C VAL A 177 -2.21 -24.45 28.23
N GLU A 178 -1.62 -25.63 28.12
CA GLU A 178 -1.66 -26.50 26.93
C GLU A 178 -3.05 -27.09 26.71
N ASP A 179 -3.76 -27.48 27.78
CA ASP A 179 -5.18 -27.86 27.73
C ASP A 179 -6.05 -26.66 27.32
N MET A 180 -5.76 -25.45 27.82
CA MET A 180 -6.42 -24.21 27.41
C MET A 180 -6.12 -23.86 25.95
N VAL A 181 -4.88 -24.03 25.48
CA VAL A 181 -4.43 -23.72 24.12
C VAL A 181 -4.89 -24.78 23.11
N SER A 182 -4.98 -26.04 23.50
CA SER A 182 -5.54 -27.10 22.66
C SER A 182 -7.07 -27.06 22.60
N LYS A 183 -7.71 -26.49 23.64
CA LYS A 183 -9.13 -26.09 23.63
C LYS A 183 -9.35 -24.70 23.05
N MET A 184 -8.29 -23.91 22.81
CA MET A 184 -8.42 -22.59 22.18
C MET A 184 -8.83 -22.80 20.74
N PRO A 185 -9.92 -22.17 20.30
CA PRO A 185 -10.37 -22.40 18.95
C PRO A 185 -9.39 -21.88 17.89
N SER A 186 -9.30 -22.56 16.75
CA SER A 186 -8.54 -22.06 15.60
C SER A 186 -8.96 -20.61 15.28
N ALA A 187 -7.99 -19.71 15.12
CA ALA A 187 -8.23 -18.27 14.97
C ALA A 187 -9.11 -17.88 13.77
N THR A 188 -9.37 -18.81 12.86
CA THR A 188 -10.32 -18.67 11.77
C THR A 188 -11.71 -19.16 12.22
N PRO A 189 -12.73 -18.28 12.25
CA PRO A 189 -14.08 -18.71 12.51
C PRO A 189 -14.56 -19.72 11.48
N LYS A 190 -15.12 -20.82 11.98
CA LYS A 190 -15.57 -21.94 11.17
C LYS A 190 -16.95 -21.71 10.57
N GLU A 191 -17.82 -21.02 11.30
CA GLU A 191 -19.21 -20.83 10.93
C GLU A 191 -19.77 -19.53 11.52
N THR A 192 -20.83 -19.00 10.90
CA THR A 192 -21.54 -17.78 11.34
C THR A 192 -22.96 -18.10 11.80
N PHE A 193 -23.43 -17.43 12.85
CA PHE A 193 -24.76 -17.60 13.44
C PHE A 193 -25.47 -16.25 13.57
N ASN A 194 -26.78 -16.24 13.30
CA ASN A 194 -27.61 -15.02 13.37
C ASN A 194 -27.83 -14.51 14.79
N ASN A 195 -27.59 -15.33 15.82
CA ASN A 195 -27.61 -14.94 17.23
C ASN A 195 -27.00 -16.05 18.10
N LEU A 196 -26.68 -15.70 19.35
CA LEU A 196 -26.06 -16.61 20.31
C LEU A 196 -26.93 -17.83 20.64
N SER A 197 -28.26 -17.71 20.60
CA SER A 197 -29.16 -18.83 20.85
C SER A 197 -29.04 -19.91 19.78
N LYS A 198 -28.93 -19.52 18.50
CA LYS A 198 -28.71 -20.47 17.39
C LYS A 198 -27.35 -21.16 17.46
N LEU A 199 -26.33 -20.44 17.92
CA LEU A 199 -25.03 -21.03 18.21
C LEU A 199 -25.13 -22.10 19.32
N LYS A 200 -25.81 -21.77 20.43
CA LYS A 200 -26.00 -22.69 21.57
C LYS A 200 -26.89 -23.89 21.23
N GLU A 201 -27.87 -23.74 20.34
CA GLU A 201 -28.74 -24.82 19.87
C GLU A 201 -27.95 -25.85 19.04
N LYS A 202 -27.08 -25.39 18.14
CA LYS A 202 -26.29 -26.26 17.27
C LYS A 202 -25.06 -26.84 17.97
N TYR A 203 -24.45 -26.08 18.87
CA TYR A 203 -23.28 -26.47 19.65
C TYR A 203 -23.53 -26.32 21.16
N PRO A 204 -24.42 -27.14 21.75
CA PRO A 204 -24.82 -27.03 23.16
C PRO A 204 -23.68 -27.38 24.13
N SER A 205 -22.75 -28.22 23.70
CA SER A 205 -21.54 -28.60 24.46
C SER A 205 -20.28 -27.84 24.02
N GLY A 206 -20.44 -26.78 23.21
CA GLY A 206 -19.34 -25.98 22.68
C GLY A 206 -18.70 -26.50 21.38
N SER A 207 -17.63 -25.82 20.96
CA SER A 207 -16.80 -26.22 19.83
C SER A 207 -15.35 -25.80 20.03
N THR A 208 -14.42 -26.58 19.46
CA THR A 208 -12.99 -26.22 19.36
C THR A 208 -12.71 -25.27 18.19
N SER A 209 -13.74 -24.69 17.55
CA SER A 209 -13.60 -23.70 16.48
C SER A 209 -14.29 -22.39 16.86
N ALA A 210 -13.67 -21.28 16.47
CA ALA A 210 -14.24 -19.96 16.69
C ALA A 210 -15.50 -19.83 15.83
N MET A 211 -16.50 -19.11 16.32
CA MET A 211 -17.76 -18.89 15.60
C MET A 211 -18.00 -17.40 15.48
N VAL A 212 -18.52 -16.91 14.36
CA VAL A 212 -19.00 -15.52 14.30
C VAL A 212 -20.46 -15.52 14.71
N VAL A 213 -20.83 -14.64 15.63
CA VAL A 213 -22.23 -14.43 15.99
C VAL A 213 -22.59 -12.99 15.68
N LEU A 214 -23.63 -12.82 14.88
CA LEU A 214 -24.24 -11.53 14.64
C LEU A 214 -25.01 -11.09 15.88
N GLU A 215 -24.86 -9.82 16.23
CA GLU A 215 -25.70 -9.15 17.22
C GLU A 215 -27.11 -8.91 16.65
N SER A 216 -28.01 -8.41 17.50
CA SER A 216 -29.41 -8.14 17.11
C SER A 216 -29.57 -7.15 15.96
N ASP A 217 -28.54 -6.39 15.62
CA ASP A 217 -28.52 -5.47 14.48
C ASP A 217 -28.34 -6.18 13.12
N GLY A 218 -27.93 -7.46 13.11
CA GLY A 218 -27.72 -8.25 11.90
C GLY A 218 -26.47 -7.87 11.09
N VAL A 219 -25.64 -6.93 11.58
CA VAL A 219 -24.46 -6.42 10.85
C VAL A 219 -23.18 -6.54 11.68
N THR A 220 -23.27 -6.42 13.00
CA THR A 220 -22.10 -6.46 13.89
C THR A 220 -21.79 -7.90 14.28
N GLY A 221 -20.66 -8.42 13.78
CA GLY A 221 -20.21 -9.78 14.03
C GLY A 221 -19.06 -9.85 15.04
N TYR A 222 -19.30 -10.50 16.18
CA TYR A 222 -18.23 -10.81 17.14
C TYR A 222 -17.81 -12.27 17.02
N VAL A 223 -16.52 -12.52 17.21
CA VAL A 223 -16.04 -13.88 17.42
C VAL A 223 -16.54 -14.37 18.77
N TYR A 224 -17.11 -15.57 18.82
CA TYR A 224 -17.42 -16.31 20.03
C TYR A 224 -16.54 -17.55 20.12
N LEU A 225 -15.94 -17.73 21.29
CA LEU A 225 -15.03 -18.84 21.60
C LEU A 225 -15.62 -19.66 22.74
N TRP A 226 -15.54 -20.98 22.64
CA TRP A 226 -15.92 -21.85 23.74
C TRP A 226 -14.76 -21.97 24.74
N ASN A 227 -15.00 -21.68 26.01
CA ASN A 227 -13.96 -21.74 27.05
C ASN A 227 -13.93 -23.09 27.81
N GLY A 228 -14.73 -24.07 27.39
CA GLY A 228 -14.89 -25.36 28.06
C GLY A 228 -16.21 -25.53 28.82
N SER A 229 -16.90 -24.44 29.18
CA SER A 229 -18.19 -24.47 29.88
C SER A 229 -19.26 -23.54 29.30
N GLU A 230 -18.85 -22.44 28.65
CA GLU A 230 -19.75 -21.47 28.04
C GLU A 230 -19.12 -20.77 26.82
N TRP A 231 -19.99 -20.21 25.97
CA TRP A 231 -19.58 -19.40 24.83
C TRP A 231 -19.25 -17.97 25.29
N LYS A 232 -18.01 -17.53 25.04
CA LYS A 232 -17.51 -16.19 25.39
C LYS A 232 -17.41 -15.30 24.16
N LYS A 233 -17.98 -14.10 24.27
CA LYS A 233 -17.84 -13.03 23.28
C LYS A 233 -16.40 -12.52 23.28
N GLY A 234 -15.79 -12.49 22.10
CA GLY A 234 -14.41 -12.10 21.85
C GLY A 234 -14.32 -10.86 20.95
N ALA A 235 -13.28 -10.78 20.12
CA ALA A 235 -13.00 -9.61 19.28
C ALA A 235 -14.05 -9.40 18.18
N LEU A 236 -14.20 -8.14 17.76
CA LEU A 236 -14.98 -7.79 16.57
C LEU A 236 -14.32 -8.44 15.34
N TYR A 237 -15.06 -9.28 14.62
CA TYR A 237 -14.53 -10.04 13.50
C TYR A 237 -14.68 -9.32 12.16
N GLN A 238 -15.76 -8.55 12.02
CA GLN A 238 -16.04 -7.73 10.85
C GLN A 238 -16.64 -6.40 11.30
N GLY A 239 -15.95 -5.30 10.97
CA GLY A 239 -16.53 -3.98 10.76
C GLY A 239 -16.17 -3.55 9.33
N LEU A 240 -17.16 -3.39 8.46
CA LEU A 240 -16.95 -2.89 7.10
C LEU A 240 -16.67 -1.39 7.16
N GLY A 241 -15.40 -1.00 6.99
CA GLY A 241 -14.99 0.41 6.86
C GLY A 241 -14.86 1.18 8.17
N LEU A 242 -14.50 2.47 8.03
CA LEU A 242 -14.73 3.47 9.06
C LEU A 242 -16.23 3.42 9.37
N VAL A 243 -16.58 3.17 10.64
CA VAL A 243 -17.97 3.17 11.07
C VAL A 243 -18.61 4.48 10.63
N GLU A 244 -19.87 4.44 10.21
CA GLU A 244 -20.64 5.64 9.88
C GLU A 244 -20.43 6.71 10.95
N LYS A 245 -20.04 7.93 10.54
CA LYS A 245 -19.70 9.08 11.43
C LYS A 245 -18.42 8.94 12.27
N SER A 246 -17.52 8.02 11.94
CA SER A 246 -16.27 7.83 12.72
C SER A 246 -15.15 8.81 12.37
N VAL A 247 -15.23 9.52 11.23
CA VAL A 247 -14.40 10.70 10.96
C VAL A 247 -15.20 11.93 11.38
N THR A 248 -14.95 12.37 12.61
CA THR A 248 -15.46 13.62 13.14
C THR A 248 -14.63 14.79 12.61
N PHE A 249 -15.16 16.00 12.68
CA PHE A 249 -14.45 17.22 12.26
C PHE A 249 -13.07 17.34 12.95
N ASP A 250 -13.00 16.88 14.20
CA ASP A 250 -11.81 16.75 15.06
C ASP A 250 -10.70 15.82 14.52
N LYS A 251 -10.95 15.11 13.41
CA LYS A 251 -9.97 14.25 12.70
C LYS A 251 -9.51 14.83 11.36
N LEU A 252 -10.03 16.00 10.98
CA LEU A 252 -9.63 16.74 9.78
C LEU A 252 -8.57 17.78 10.19
N TYR A 253 -7.41 17.78 9.52
CA TYR A 253 -6.41 18.83 9.74
C TYR A 253 -6.85 20.09 9.00
N VAL A 254 -7.37 21.05 9.75
CA VAL A 254 -7.70 22.41 9.30
C VAL A 254 -6.81 23.35 10.11
N ASP A 255 -6.31 24.43 9.51
CA ASP A 255 -5.49 25.43 10.21
C ASP A 255 -6.24 25.89 11.47
N SER A 256 -5.71 25.56 12.66
CA SER A 256 -6.33 25.93 13.92
C SER A 256 -5.84 27.30 14.38
N PHE A 257 -6.76 28.12 14.89
CA PHE A 257 -6.45 29.42 15.46
C PHE A 257 -6.29 29.30 16.98
N ASP A 258 -5.21 29.85 17.54
CA ASP A 258 -4.99 29.89 18.99
C ASP A 258 -5.91 30.94 19.63
N ALA A 259 -7.02 30.48 20.22
CA ALA A 259 -8.02 31.33 20.86
C ALA A 259 -7.46 32.06 22.10
N LEU A 260 -6.33 31.61 22.66
CA LEU A 260 -5.68 32.31 23.76
C LEU A 260 -4.97 33.59 23.30
N SER A 261 -4.70 33.74 22.00
CA SER A 261 -4.06 34.93 21.43
C SER A 261 -4.94 36.19 21.53
N THR A 262 -6.26 36.04 21.59
CA THR A 262 -7.24 37.13 21.74
C THR A 262 -7.81 37.23 23.15
N ALA A 263 -7.39 36.35 24.06
CA ALA A 263 -7.91 36.30 25.41
C ALA A 263 -7.36 37.43 26.29
N ASN A 264 -8.22 38.00 27.14
CA ASN A 264 -7.77 38.89 28.21
C ASN A 264 -7.30 38.05 29.41
N VAL A 265 -6.06 38.29 29.86
CA VAL A 265 -5.41 37.50 30.92
C VAL A 265 -5.30 38.31 32.21
N PHE A 266 -5.78 37.74 33.31
CA PHE A 266 -5.73 38.32 34.65
C PHE A 266 -4.84 37.45 35.55
N GLY A 267 -3.55 37.76 35.60
CA GLY A 267 -2.57 37.04 36.42
C GLY A 267 -2.69 37.37 37.92
N GLY A 268 -2.52 36.37 38.77
CA GLY A 268 -2.63 36.51 40.23
C GLY A 268 -4.06 36.81 40.69
N LYS A 269 -5.06 36.45 39.88
CA LYS A 269 -6.48 36.65 40.15
C LYS A 269 -7.19 35.30 40.11
N GLY A 270 -8.20 35.12 40.97
CA GLY A 270 -9.08 33.96 40.98
C GLY A 270 -10.55 34.35 40.84
N ILE A 271 -11.36 33.47 40.25
CA ILE A 271 -12.82 33.66 40.16
C ILE A 271 -13.47 33.08 41.42
N VAL A 272 -14.18 33.91 42.18
CA VAL A 272 -14.87 33.51 43.42
C VAL A 272 -16.38 33.47 43.31
N GLY A 273 -16.95 34.04 42.25
CA GLY A 273 -18.39 34.04 42.03
C GLY A 273 -18.85 35.17 41.11
N ASN A 274 -20.13 35.52 41.26
CA ASN A 274 -20.77 36.64 40.60
C ASN A 274 -21.58 37.45 41.62
N ASP A 275 -21.79 38.74 41.37
CA ASP A 275 -22.67 39.58 42.19
C ASP A 275 -24.16 39.38 41.83
N GLY A 276 -25.05 40.10 42.54
CA GLY A 276 -26.49 40.07 42.30
C GLY A 276 -26.90 40.58 40.91
N ASP A 277 -26.06 41.39 40.27
CA ASP A 277 -26.23 41.90 38.91
C ASP A 277 -25.52 41.03 37.87
N LYS A 278 -25.07 39.82 38.27
CA LYS A 278 -24.39 38.82 37.45
C LYS A 278 -23.03 39.26 36.89
N ASN A 279 -22.39 40.27 37.46
CA ASN A 279 -20.99 40.58 37.11
C ASN A 279 -20.04 39.54 37.72
N ILE A 280 -18.98 39.19 37.01
CA ILE A 280 -17.95 38.26 37.50
C ILE A 280 -17.09 38.95 38.57
N ILE A 281 -16.88 38.28 39.70
CA ILE A 281 -16.05 38.78 40.81
C ILE A 281 -14.69 38.09 40.77
N LEU A 282 -13.63 38.90 40.63
CA LEU A 282 -12.23 38.47 40.70
C LEU A 282 -11.60 38.95 42.01
N THR A 283 -10.83 38.07 42.67
CA THR A 283 -10.06 38.39 43.89
C THR A 283 -8.57 38.18 43.67
N ASP A 284 -7.74 38.75 44.55
CA ASP A 284 -6.31 38.45 44.58
C ASP A 284 -6.07 36.99 44.97
N GLU A 285 -5.39 36.25 44.11
CA GLU A 285 -5.08 34.83 44.26
C GLU A 285 -3.75 34.52 43.55
N PRO A 286 -2.59 34.66 44.23
CA PRO A 286 -1.28 34.68 43.60
C PRO A 286 -0.91 33.44 42.77
N ASN A 287 -1.54 32.30 43.06
CA ASN A 287 -1.26 31.01 42.40
C ASN A 287 -2.24 30.70 41.25
N SER A 288 -3.09 31.66 40.88
CA SER A 288 -4.15 31.50 39.89
C SER A 288 -4.04 32.56 38.79
N THR A 289 -4.41 32.15 37.57
CA THR A 289 -4.54 33.02 36.39
C THR A 289 -5.92 32.81 35.77
N VAL A 290 -6.62 33.90 35.45
CA VAL A 290 -7.92 33.85 34.79
C VAL A 290 -7.81 34.30 33.33
N TYR A 291 -8.38 33.52 32.42
CA TYR A 291 -8.53 33.87 31.01
C TYR A 291 -9.97 34.25 30.72
N ARG A 292 -10.21 35.38 30.03
CA ARG A 292 -11.46 35.69 29.33
C ARG A 292 -11.24 35.45 27.85
N ILE A 293 -11.75 34.35 27.34
CA ILE A 293 -11.63 33.93 25.95
C ILE A 293 -12.88 34.40 25.17
N PRO A 294 -12.75 35.28 24.17
CA PRO A 294 -13.86 35.68 23.30
C PRO A 294 -14.39 34.51 22.47
N LEU A 295 -15.69 34.53 22.19
CA LEU A 295 -16.37 33.61 21.26
C LEU A 295 -16.70 34.34 19.95
N ASP A 296 -15.70 35.03 19.39
CA ASP A 296 -15.82 35.88 18.20
C ASP A 296 -15.65 35.12 16.88
N GLN A 297 -14.94 33.98 16.92
CA GLN A 297 -14.74 33.08 15.78
C GLN A 297 -16.00 32.26 15.44
N THR A 298 -16.02 31.64 14.25
CA THR A 298 -17.05 30.67 13.82
C THR A 298 -16.56 29.24 13.99
N GLY A 299 -17.47 28.25 13.95
CA GLY A 299 -17.12 26.83 14.09
C GLY A 299 -16.93 26.34 15.54
N PHE A 300 -15.93 25.48 15.77
CA PHE A 300 -15.74 24.78 17.05
C PHE A 300 -14.50 25.27 17.80
N MET A 301 -14.60 25.42 19.13
CA MET A 301 -13.48 25.69 20.03
C MET A 301 -13.22 24.48 20.94
N ASN A 302 -11.97 24.06 21.04
CA ASN A 302 -11.52 23.03 21.97
C ASN A 302 -10.66 23.64 23.06
N ILE A 303 -11.15 23.61 24.31
CA ILE A 303 -10.44 24.13 25.48
C ILE A 303 -9.93 22.95 26.31
N LYS A 304 -8.61 22.83 26.44
CA LYS A 304 -8.00 21.79 27.27
C LYS A 304 -8.27 22.07 28.76
N LEU A 305 -8.89 21.11 29.43
CA LEU A 305 -9.19 21.19 30.84
C LEU A 305 -7.96 20.84 31.69
N ILE A 306 -7.65 21.66 32.70
CA ILE A 306 -6.50 21.48 33.60
C ILE A 306 -7.01 21.23 35.00
N GLU A 307 -6.61 20.09 35.57
CA GLU A 307 -6.94 19.76 36.96
C GLU A 307 -6.41 20.84 37.92
N PRO A 308 -7.27 21.39 38.78
CA PRO A 308 -6.85 22.40 39.73
C PRO A 308 -5.99 21.80 40.84
N VAL A 309 -5.12 22.61 41.43
CA VAL A 309 -4.35 22.21 42.63
C VAL A 309 -5.31 22.18 43.85
N VAL A 310 -5.10 21.23 44.76
CA VAL A 310 -5.91 21.05 45.99
C VAL A 310 -6.18 22.40 46.68
N GLY A 311 -7.45 22.80 46.75
CA GLY A 311 -7.90 24.07 47.32
C GLY A 311 -8.48 25.08 46.31
N TYR A 312 -8.35 24.83 45.01
CA TYR A 312 -8.90 25.67 43.96
C TYR A 312 -10.01 24.93 43.20
N HIS A 313 -11.18 25.54 43.07
CA HIS A 313 -12.25 25.00 42.22
C HIS A 313 -12.18 25.68 40.86
N GLN A 314 -11.63 24.99 39.85
CA GLN A 314 -11.76 25.49 38.47
C GLN A 314 -13.25 25.67 38.17
N SER A 315 -13.66 26.85 37.72
CA SER A 315 -15.03 27.11 37.34
C SER A 315 -15.01 27.86 36.01
N ILE A 316 -15.89 27.46 35.09
CA ILE A 316 -16.16 28.26 33.91
C ILE A 316 -17.32 29.21 34.22
N PHE A 317 -17.18 30.46 33.81
CA PHE A 317 -18.24 31.45 33.82
C PHE A 317 -18.43 31.95 32.40
N VAL A 318 -19.62 31.71 31.85
CA VAL A 318 -19.96 32.15 30.50
C VAL A 318 -20.76 33.44 30.62
N VAL A 319 -20.37 34.44 29.84
CA VAL A 319 -20.98 35.78 29.88
C VAL A 319 -21.61 36.14 28.55
N ASP A 320 -22.59 37.03 28.57
CA ASP A 320 -23.18 37.63 27.37
C ASP A 320 -22.36 38.84 26.86
N LYS A 321 -22.83 39.47 25.78
CA LYS A 321 -22.20 40.66 25.17
C LYS A 321 -22.06 41.87 26.10
N ASN A 322 -22.81 41.92 27.20
CA ASN A 322 -22.73 42.96 28.22
C ASN A 322 -21.84 42.53 29.40
N ASN A 323 -21.10 41.43 29.24
CA ASN A 323 -20.24 40.82 30.24
C ASN A 323 -21.01 40.35 31.49
N LYS A 324 -22.30 40.00 31.35
CA LYS A 324 -23.14 39.45 32.42
C LYS A 324 -23.15 37.93 32.36
N MET A 325 -22.99 37.28 33.51
CA MET A 325 -22.98 35.82 33.60
C MET A 325 -24.31 35.22 33.11
N VAL A 326 -24.23 34.38 32.08
CA VAL A 326 -25.35 33.56 31.59
C VAL A 326 -25.44 32.27 32.40
N PHE A 327 -24.32 31.56 32.54
CA PHE A 327 -24.25 30.38 33.38
C PHE A 327 -22.82 30.15 33.91
N ARG A 328 -22.71 29.26 34.90
CA ARG A 328 -21.44 28.81 35.47
C ARG A 328 -21.44 27.30 35.66
N SER A 329 -20.25 26.70 35.62
CA SER A 329 -20.04 25.30 35.96
C SER A 329 -18.78 25.16 36.82
N THR A 330 -18.87 24.40 37.92
CA THR A 330 -17.71 24.04 38.74
C THR A 330 -16.92 22.90 38.11
N TRP A 331 -15.69 22.66 38.54
CA TRP A 331 -14.80 21.61 37.99
C TRP A 331 -15.48 20.24 37.94
N ASN A 332 -16.10 19.83 39.04
CA ASN A 332 -16.78 18.53 39.13
C ASN A 332 -18.00 18.45 38.20
N GLN A 333 -18.70 19.57 37.99
CA GLN A 333 -19.84 19.64 37.08
C GLN A 333 -19.39 19.74 35.61
N LEU A 334 -18.25 20.38 35.37
CA LEU A 334 -17.68 20.59 34.04
C LEU A 334 -17.29 19.26 33.40
N GLN A 335 -16.77 18.31 34.19
CA GLN A 335 -16.42 16.95 33.74
C GLN A 335 -17.62 16.14 33.18
N GLN A 336 -18.85 16.61 33.39
CA GLN A 336 -20.08 15.96 32.93
C GLN A 336 -21.02 16.92 32.18
N ILE A 337 -20.50 18.07 31.71
CA ILE A 337 -21.35 19.06 31.05
C ILE A 337 -21.87 18.51 29.71
N SER A 338 -23.19 18.57 29.54
CA SER A 338 -23.89 18.29 28.28
C SER A 338 -25.03 19.31 28.19
N ARG A 339 -24.75 20.41 27.51
CA ARG A 339 -25.64 21.58 27.32
C ARG A 339 -25.58 21.95 25.84
N GLY A 340 -26.59 22.63 25.29
CA GLY A 340 -26.62 22.99 23.86
C GLY A 340 -25.34 23.71 23.44
N GLY A 341 -24.51 23.04 22.62
CA GLY A 341 -23.21 23.52 22.15
C GLY A 341 -22.02 23.31 23.10
N TRP A 342 -22.19 22.70 24.28
CA TRP A 342 -21.13 22.39 25.24
C TRP A 342 -21.05 20.89 25.51
N LYS A 343 -19.87 20.28 25.32
CA LYS A 343 -19.65 18.87 25.66
C LYS A 343 -18.20 18.59 26.09
N ILE A 344 -17.99 17.52 26.85
CA ILE A 344 -16.66 16.97 27.13
C ILE A 344 -16.33 15.86 26.14
N ALA A 345 -15.19 15.96 25.47
CA ALA A 345 -14.60 14.89 24.69
C ALA A 345 -13.07 14.98 24.75
N ASN A 346 -12.39 13.82 24.78
CA ASN A 346 -10.92 13.71 24.77
C ASN A 346 -10.21 14.61 25.81
N ASN A 347 -10.72 14.68 27.05
CA ASN A 347 -10.21 15.55 28.13
C ASN A 347 -10.22 17.07 27.81
N SER A 348 -11.05 17.50 26.86
CA SER A 348 -11.25 18.90 26.50
C SER A 348 -12.73 19.27 26.57
N LEU A 349 -13.00 20.55 26.82
CA LEU A 349 -14.31 21.16 26.65
C LEU A 349 -14.44 21.59 25.20
N GLU A 350 -15.31 20.93 24.45
CA GLU A 350 -15.66 21.31 23.09
C GLU A 350 -16.86 22.27 23.12
N VAL A 351 -16.72 23.40 22.43
CA VAL A 351 -17.70 24.48 22.35
C VAL A 351 -18.05 24.71 20.89
N ASP A 352 -19.30 24.44 20.51
CA ASP A 352 -19.88 24.84 19.23
C ASP A 352 -20.25 26.32 19.33
N ILE A 353 -19.40 27.20 18.79
CA ILE A 353 -19.47 28.63 19.04
C ILE A 353 -20.80 29.20 18.55
N GLU A 354 -21.28 28.73 17.40
CA GLU A 354 -22.54 29.16 16.81
C GLU A 354 -23.72 28.73 17.68
N LEU A 355 -23.75 27.47 18.09
CA LEU A 355 -24.83 26.93 18.90
C LEU A 355 -24.88 27.56 20.31
N VAL A 356 -23.74 27.83 20.95
CA VAL A 356 -23.73 28.46 22.29
C VAL A 356 -24.08 29.95 22.24
N ARG A 357 -23.72 30.65 21.15
CA ARG A 357 -24.17 32.04 20.91
C ARG A 357 -25.68 32.10 20.71
N GLN A 358 -26.27 31.10 20.08
CA GLN A 358 -27.73 31.00 19.87
C GLN A 358 -28.49 30.58 21.14
N VAL A 359 -28.05 29.51 21.80
CA VAL A 359 -28.78 28.89 22.92
C VAL A 359 -28.55 29.64 24.23
N ASP A 360 -27.31 30.04 24.49
CA ASP A 360 -26.91 30.64 25.76
C ASP A 360 -26.64 32.14 25.65
N LEU A 361 -26.72 32.74 24.45
CA LEU A 361 -26.34 34.15 24.23
C LEU A 361 -24.89 34.44 24.69
N ALA A 362 -24.03 33.42 24.64
CA ALA A 362 -22.66 33.47 25.11
C ALA A 362 -21.79 34.38 24.22
N ASP A 363 -20.91 35.17 24.83
CA ASP A 363 -19.96 36.09 24.18
C ASP A 363 -18.51 35.78 24.56
N ALA A 364 -18.28 35.36 25.80
CA ALA A 364 -16.95 34.99 26.28
C ALA A 364 -17.01 33.95 27.40
N ILE A 365 -15.89 33.26 27.58
CA ILE A 365 -15.67 32.27 28.64
C ILE A 365 -14.60 32.79 29.59
N TYR A 366 -14.93 32.91 30.86
CA TYR A 366 -13.96 33.07 31.95
C TYR A 366 -13.58 31.70 32.50
N ILE A 367 -12.28 31.42 32.58
CA ILE A 367 -11.75 30.17 33.13
C ILE A 367 -10.54 30.43 34.02
N ASN A 368 -10.54 29.82 35.20
CA ASN A 368 -9.44 29.88 36.17
C ASN A 368 -8.50 28.68 35.97
N ILE A 369 -7.19 28.93 35.87
CA ILE A 369 -6.14 27.88 35.83
C ILE A 369 -5.04 28.14 36.87
N PRO A 370 -4.36 27.10 37.39
CA PRO A 370 -3.17 27.27 38.23
C PRO A 370 -2.03 27.93 37.44
N THR A 371 -1.42 28.99 37.98
CA THR A 371 -0.31 29.72 37.32
C THR A 371 0.88 28.81 37.02
N SER A 372 1.12 27.78 37.85
CA SER A 372 2.18 26.79 37.64
C SER A 372 1.98 25.89 36.40
N ARG A 373 0.75 25.83 35.87
CA ARG A 373 0.37 24.95 34.75
C ARG A 373 -0.07 25.71 33.50
N ILE A 374 0.22 27.02 33.45
CA ILE A 374 -0.16 27.89 32.33
C ILE A 374 0.35 27.38 30.97
N ASN A 375 1.54 26.79 30.93
CA ASN A 375 2.14 26.21 29.72
C ASN A 375 1.43 24.95 29.22
N GLU A 376 0.54 24.36 30.01
CA GLU A 376 -0.27 23.21 29.63
C GLU A 376 -1.64 23.62 29.07
N PHE A 377 -2.02 24.89 29.22
CA PHE A 377 -3.34 25.41 28.86
C PHE A 377 -3.37 25.77 27.38
N LYS A 378 -4.37 25.24 26.67
CA LYS A 378 -4.56 25.45 25.23
C LYS A 378 -6.05 25.63 24.95
N ALA A 379 -6.36 26.57 24.07
CA ALA A 379 -7.68 26.72 23.47
C ALA A 379 -7.50 26.97 21.98
N GLU A 380 -8.04 26.09 21.15
CA GLU A 380 -7.89 26.16 19.69
C GLU A 380 -9.27 26.23 19.04
N THR A 381 -9.47 27.14 18.08
CA THR A 381 -10.68 27.22 17.26
C THR A 381 -10.41 26.70 15.86
N ILE A 382 -11.44 26.09 15.28
CA ILE A 382 -11.45 25.66 13.88
C ILE A 382 -12.62 26.36 13.20
N GLU A 383 -12.32 27.24 12.24
CA GLU A 383 -13.31 28.01 11.48
C GLU A 383 -14.13 27.13 10.53
N ASN A 384 -15.39 27.53 10.29
CA ASN A 384 -16.20 26.98 9.22
C ASN A 384 -15.75 27.56 7.87
N ILE A 385 -15.61 26.73 6.82
CA ILE A 385 -15.22 27.17 5.47
C ILE A 385 -16.47 27.68 4.72
N ASP A 386 -16.44 28.91 4.18
CA ASP A 386 -17.51 29.47 3.32
C ASP A 386 -17.37 29.01 1.86
N LEU A 387 -18.50 28.70 1.21
CA LEU A 387 -18.61 28.31 -0.21
C LEU A 387 -18.19 29.46 -1.12
N ALA A 388 -18.38 30.70 -0.68
CA ALA A 388 -17.94 31.88 -1.43
C ALA A 388 -16.41 32.00 -1.50
N ASP A 389 -15.68 31.42 -0.56
CA ASP A 389 -14.21 31.38 -0.54
C ASP A 389 -13.66 30.19 -1.33
N LEU A 390 -14.47 29.12 -1.47
CA LEU A 390 -14.17 27.94 -2.29
C LEU A 390 -14.14 28.22 -3.80
N LYS A 391 -14.79 29.28 -4.28
CA LYS A 391 -14.82 29.62 -5.72
C LYS A 391 -13.46 30.07 -6.28
N TYR A 392 -12.54 30.47 -5.41
CA TYR A 392 -11.19 30.91 -5.78
C TYR A 392 -10.10 29.89 -5.42
N LEU A 393 -10.49 28.75 -4.85
CA LEU A 393 -9.54 27.70 -4.47
C LEU A 393 -8.96 27.03 -5.72
N ASP A 394 -7.64 27.12 -5.85
CA ASP A 394 -6.90 26.52 -6.95
C ASP A 394 -6.77 25.00 -6.74
N LEU A 395 -7.70 24.25 -7.32
CA LEU A 395 -7.77 22.79 -7.18
C LEU A 395 -6.68 22.04 -7.94
N ARG A 396 -5.82 22.73 -8.73
CA ARG A 396 -4.79 22.10 -9.57
C ARG A 396 -3.72 21.34 -8.80
N ASN A 397 -3.57 21.62 -7.50
CA ASN A 397 -2.59 20.98 -6.61
C ASN A 397 -3.20 19.87 -5.73
N TYR A 398 -4.52 19.66 -5.77
CA TYR A 398 -5.19 18.65 -4.96
C TYR A 398 -5.29 17.32 -5.73
N LYS A 399 -4.90 16.24 -5.07
CA LYS A 399 -4.73 14.90 -5.67
C LYS A 399 -6.03 14.31 -6.24
N ASN A 400 -7.19 14.75 -5.75
CA ASN A 400 -8.54 14.35 -6.16
C ASN A 400 -9.49 15.57 -6.15
N PRO A 401 -9.61 16.34 -7.25
CA PRO A 401 -10.63 17.38 -7.33
C PRO A 401 -12.05 16.76 -7.37
N PRO A 402 -13.08 17.43 -6.82
CA PRO A 402 -14.46 16.97 -6.92
C PRO A 402 -14.91 16.84 -8.39
N SER A 403 -15.84 15.90 -8.64
CA SER A 403 -16.34 15.55 -9.99
C SER A 403 -17.21 16.64 -10.64
N GLU A 404 -17.82 17.51 -9.83
CA GLU A 404 -18.46 18.74 -10.27
C GLU A 404 -17.59 19.93 -9.82
N SER A 405 -17.43 20.94 -10.68
CA SER A 405 -16.73 22.16 -10.25
C SER A 405 -17.52 22.80 -9.10
N LEU A 406 -16.83 23.38 -8.11
CA LEU A 406 -17.50 24.07 -6.98
C LEU A 406 -18.41 25.20 -7.48
N GLY A 407 -18.11 25.79 -8.65
CA GLY A 407 -19.00 26.69 -9.37
C GLY A 407 -20.28 26.02 -9.93
N SER A 408 -20.19 24.80 -10.43
CA SER A 408 -21.35 24.01 -10.92
C SER A 408 -22.27 23.57 -9.78
N LEU A 409 -21.73 23.23 -8.61
CA LEU A 409 -22.51 22.98 -7.39
C LEU A 409 -23.20 24.27 -6.90
N SER A 410 -22.49 25.39 -6.92
CA SER A 410 -23.04 26.73 -6.62
C SER A 410 -24.12 27.18 -7.61
N ASP A 411 -24.10 26.70 -8.85
CA ASP A 411 -25.12 27.04 -9.86
C ASP A 411 -26.37 26.16 -9.76
N LYS A 412 -26.21 24.92 -9.26
CA LYS A 412 -27.29 23.93 -9.07
C LYS A 412 -28.09 24.16 -7.79
N TYR A 413 -27.42 24.59 -6.71
CA TYR A 413 -28.03 24.90 -5.43
C TYR A 413 -27.58 26.27 -4.94
N MET A 414 -28.53 27.12 -4.54
CA MET A 414 -28.21 28.33 -3.81
C MET A 414 -28.15 28.06 -2.31
N PRO A 415 -26.98 28.20 -1.67
CA PRO A 415 -26.88 28.09 -0.23
C PRO A 415 -27.54 29.31 0.43
N PHE A 416 -28.12 29.11 1.61
CA PHE A 416 -28.63 30.18 2.44
C PHE A 416 -28.29 29.91 3.90
N GLU A 417 -28.15 30.99 4.66
CA GLU A 417 -28.03 30.94 6.10
C GLU A 417 -29.41 30.78 6.72
N SER A 418 -29.54 29.95 7.75
CA SER A 418 -30.79 29.86 8.47
C SER A 418 -30.61 29.52 9.94
N GLU A 419 -31.57 29.98 10.72
CA GLU A 419 -31.65 29.79 12.17
C GLU A 419 -32.96 29.08 12.51
N LYS A 420 -32.87 28.04 13.35
CA LYS A 420 -34.04 27.33 13.89
C LYS A 420 -34.42 27.90 15.25
N LEU A 421 -35.55 28.60 15.33
CA LEU A 421 -36.11 29.08 16.59
C LEU A 421 -37.02 28.01 17.18
N LEU A 422 -36.46 27.16 18.04
CA LEU A 422 -37.20 26.07 18.68
C LEU A 422 -38.20 26.58 19.71
N ASN A 423 -39.38 25.96 19.73
CA ASN A 423 -40.49 26.30 20.63
C ASN A 423 -40.96 27.75 20.48
N LYS A 424 -40.69 28.36 19.31
CA LYS A 424 -41.13 29.71 18.96
C LYS A 424 -42.15 29.60 17.84
N ARG A 425 -43.40 29.91 18.15
CA ARG A 425 -44.46 30.07 17.15
C ARG A 425 -44.39 31.48 16.59
N LEU A 426 -44.20 31.60 15.29
CA LEU A 426 -44.31 32.88 14.59
C LEU A 426 -45.77 33.35 14.68
N ILE A 427 -46.01 34.55 15.21
CA ILE A 427 -47.36 35.12 15.37
C ILE A 427 -47.56 36.45 14.64
N GLY A 428 -46.49 37.04 14.09
CA GLY A 428 -46.56 38.24 13.25
C GLY A 428 -45.39 39.18 13.52
N TYR A 429 -45.67 40.47 13.57
CA TYR A 429 -44.72 41.53 13.92
C TYR A 429 -45.44 42.64 14.71
N VAL A 430 -44.68 43.49 15.37
CA VAL A 430 -45.16 44.68 16.07
C VAL A 430 -45.23 45.84 15.08
N PRO A 431 -46.41 46.39 14.73
CA PRO A 431 -46.55 47.41 13.69
C PRO A 431 -45.77 48.70 13.96
N GLU A 432 -45.62 49.07 15.23
CA GLU A 432 -44.98 50.32 15.64
C GLU A 432 -43.45 50.27 15.58
N THR A 433 -42.86 49.10 15.82
CA THR A 433 -41.41 48.91 15.89
C THR A 433 -40.86 48.10 14.72
N GLY A 434 -41.71 47.39 13.99
CA GLY A 434 -41.30 46.46 12.94
C GLY A 434 -40.73 45.15 13.47
N GLU A 435 -40.63 44.95 14.78
CA GLU A 435 -40.02 43.74 15.36
C GLU A 435 -40.87 42.49 15.14
N VAL A 436 -40.24 41.37 14.77
CA VAL A 436 -40.93 40.08 14.59
C VAL A 436 -41.40 39.52 15.93
N SER A 437 -42.66 39.09 15.98
CA SER A 437 -43.34 38.62 17.18
C SER A 437 -43.42 37.10 17.24
N PHE A 438 -43.08 36.55 18.41
CA PHE A 438 -43.12 35.12 18.70
C PHE A 438 -43.88 34.80 19.98
N GLU A 439 -44.58 33.67 19.98
CA GLU A 439 -45.11 33.03 21.19
C GLU A 439 -44.27 31.81 21.56
N ASN A 440 -44.10 31.54 22.86
CA ASN A 440 -43.48 30.30 23.32
C ASN A 440 -44.49 29.16 23.23
N ASP A 441 -44.28 28.22 22.31
CA ASP A 441 -45.13 27.03 22.14
C ASP A 441 -44.28 25.83 21.75
N SER A 442 -44.31 24.78 22.57
CA SER A 442 -43.51 23.56 22.40
C SER A 442 -43.87 22.72 21.17
N SER A 443 -45.03 22.96 20.57
CA SER A 443 -45.49 22.28 19.35
C SER A 443 -44.99 22.95 18.08
N TRP A 444 -44.40 24.14 18.19
CA TRP A 444 -44.05 24.99 17.06
C TRP A 444 -42.56 25.30 17.00
N MET A 445 -42.13 25.65 15.80
CA MET A 445 -40.83 26.25 15.54
C MET A 445 -40.96 27.30 14.45
N THR A 446 -39.99 28.20 14.40
CA THR A 446 -39.85 29.15 13.31
C THR A 446 -38.50 29.00 12.68
N PHE A 447 -38.47 28.88 11.35
CA PHE A 447 -37.25 29.00 10.58
C PHE A 447 -37.05 30.43 10.15
N LYS A 448 -35.85 30.95 10.38
CA LYS A 448 -35.42 32.26 9.89
C LYS A 448 -34.39 32.02 8.80
N ILE A 449 -34.71 32.35 7.56
CA ILE A 449 -33.78 32.37 6.44
C ILE A 449 -33.15 33.76 6.41
N ILE A 450 -31.84 33.82 6.59
CA ILE A 450 -31.02 35.03 6.66
C ILE A 450 -30.39 35.24 5.29
N ASN A 451 -30.27 36.50 4.86
CA ASN A 451 -29.74 36.88 3.54
C ASN A 451 -30.50 36.17 2.42
N VAL A 452 -31.81 36.39 2.38
CA VAL A 452 -32.74 35.75 1.44
C VAL A 452 -32.16 35.70 0.01
N PRO A 453 -32.05 34.50 -0.62
CA PRO A 453 -31.48 34.38 -1.96
C PRO A 453 -32.24 35.21 -2.99
N ASN A 454 -31.56 35.65 -4.05
CA ASN A 454 -32.17 36.45 -5.12
C ASN A 454 -32.74 35.63 -6.29
N LYS A 455 -32.56 34.31 -6.28
CA LYS A 455 -33.11 33.35 -7.26
C LYS A 455 -33.26 31.97 -6.61
N GLY A 456 -33.97 31.05 -7.26
CA GLY A 456 -34.22 29.67 -6.78
C GLY A 456 -35.61 29.47 -6.17
N THR A 457 -35.92 28.25 -5.72
CA THR A 457 -37.25 27.86 -5.23
C THR A 457 -37.19 27.07 -3.91
N LEU A 458 -37.90 27.52 -2.88
CA LEU A 458 -38.13 26.70 -1.68
C LEU A 458 -39.45 25.94 -1.84
N THR A 459 -39.43 24.62 -1.67
CA THR A 459 -40.64 23.79 -1.70
C THR A 459 -40.83 23.16 -0.33
N LEU A 460 -42.01 23.34 0.23
CA LEU A 460 -42.38 22.93 1.58
C LEU A 460 -43.57 21.97 1.50
N PRO A 461 -43.57 20.84 2.21
CA PRO A 461 -44.73 19.97 2.26
C PRO A 461 -45.87 20.66 3.00
N LYS A 462 -47.09 20.49 2.50
CA LYS A 462 -48.31 20.97 3.15
C LYS A 462 -48.67 19.98 4.25
N SER A 463 -48.07 20.15 5.43
CA SER A 463 -48.24 19.20 6.52
C SER A 463 -49.70 19.06 6.94
N SER A 464 -50.04 17.83 7.33
CA SER A 464 -51.37 17.35 7.73
C SER A 464 -52.20 18.38 8.51
N ILE A 465 -53.13 19.07 7.81
CA ILE A 465 -54.32 19.83 8.27
C ILE A 465 -54.17 20.48 9.67
N THR A 466 -53.89 21.79 9.82
CA THR A 466 -54.77 22.93 9.52
C THR A 466 -53.96 24.22 9.26
N SER A 467 -54.39 25.00 8.25
CA SER A 467 -54.31 26.48 8.02
C SER A 467 -53.23 27.43 8.57
N ASP A 468 -52.23 27.03 9.35
CA ASP A 468 -51.59 27.96 10.31
C ASP A 468 -50.10 28.28 10.04
N GLN A 469 -49.59 28.07 8.81
CA GLN A 469 -48.23 28.48 8.44
C GLN A 469 -48.18 30.01 8.23
N LEU A 470 -47.25 30.70 8.92
CA LEU A 470 -47.12 32.15 8.86
C LEU A 470 -45.80 32.54 8.18
N PHE A 471 -45.84 33.57 7.33
CA PHE A 471 -44.65 34.19 6.73
C PHE A 471 -44.50 35.62 7.21
N VAL A 472 -43.31 35.96 7.69
CA VAL A 472 -42.94 37.36 7.96
C VAL A 472 -41.66 37.66 7.20
N LEU A 473 -41.70 38.64 6.31
CA LEU A 473 -40.53 39.18 5.63
C LEU A 473 -40.01 40.33 6.48
N GLU A 474 -38.72 40.36 6.74
CA GLU A 474 -38.05 41.51 7.35
C GLU A 474 -37.14 42.15 6.30
N ASP A 475 -37.38 43.42 6.03
CA ASP A 475 -36.56 44.23 5.16
C ASP A 475 -35.35 44.81 5.92
N SER A 476 -34.32 45.23 5.16
CA SER A 476 -33.09 45.87 5.70
C SER A 476 -33.31 47.06 6.65
N ASP A 477 -34.49 47.69 6.63
CA ASP A 477 -34.89 48.81 7.48
C ASP A 477 -35.80 48.39 8.67
N GLN A 478 -35.86 47.09 9.00
CA GLN A 478 -36.78 46.46 9.99
C GLN A 478 -38.28 46.59 9.68
N VAL A 479 -38.65 47.01 8.47
CA VAL A 479 -40.06 47.01 8.06
C VAL A 479 -40.48 45.57 7.79
N CYS A 480 -41.28 45.01 8.70
CA CYS A 480 -41.81 43.66 8.54
C CYS A 480 -43.10 43.64 7.72
N PHE A 481 -43.15 42.76 6.72
CA PHE A 481 -44.36 42.44 5.98
C PHE A 481 -44.89 41.08 6.44
N ASN A 482 -46.13 41.04 6.92
CA ASN A 482 -46.76 39.81 7.37
C ASN A 482 -47.76 39.32 6.32
N HIS A 483 -47.59 38.06 5.89
CA HIS A 483 -48.61 37.35 5.15
C HIS A 483 -49.07 36.12 5.95
N ILE A 484 -50.30 36.19 6.45
CA ILE A 484 -50.96 35.04 7.07
C ILE A 484 -51.51 34.15 5.95
N TYR A 485 -51.25 32.85 6.01
CA TYR A 485 -51.77 31.87 5.06
C TYR A 485 -53.30 31.79 5.16
N HIS A 486 -54.01 32.55 4.32
CA HIS A 486 -55.46 32.41 4.12
C HIS A 486 -55.90 32.53 2.64
N SER A 487 -55.01 32.95 1.72
CA SER A 487 -55.26 33.01 0.28
C SER A 487 -54.34 32.04 -0.48
N ASN A 488 -54.88 31.37 -1.50
CA ASN A 488 -54.26 30.20 -2.12
C ASN A 488 -53.06 30.49 -3.06
N LYS A 489 -52.69 31.76 -3.31
CA LYS A 489 -51.64 32.11 -4.29
C LYS A 489 -51.21 33.59 -4.26
N GLU A 490 -49.91 33.84 -4.33
CA GLU A 490 -49.29 35.13 -4.71
C GLU A 490 -48.30 34.91 -5.88
N PRO A 491 -47.74 35.95 -6.52
CA PRO A 491 -46.76 35.76 -7.59
C PRO A 491 -45.46 35.09 -7.13
N TRP A 492 -45.09 35.27 -5.85
CA TRP A 492 -43.86 34.74 -5.28
C TRP A 492 -44.04 33.46 -4.45
N PHE A 493 -45.28 33.04 -4.18
CA PHE A 493 -45.54 31.72 -3.62
C PHE A 493 -46.85 31.10 -4.11
N ASN A 494 -46.85 29.79 -4.26
CA ASN A 494 -48.00 29.02 -4.70
C ASN A 494 -48.20 27.80 -3.83
N VAL A 495 -49.45 27.50 -3.50
CA VAL A 495 -49.80 26.39 -2.63
C VAL A 495 -50.66 25.40 -3.39
N SER A 496 -50.20 24.16 -3.46
CA SER A 496 -50.87 23.03 -4.09
C SER A 496 -51.60 22.17 -3.05
N GLU A 497 -52.14 21.03 -3.49
CA GLU A 497 -52.74 20.05 -2.59
C GLU A 497 -51.72 19.41 -1.65
N THR A 498 -50.45 19.31 -2.05
CA THR A 498 -49.41 18.56 -1.35
C THR A 498 -48.23 19.40 -0.89
N SER A 499 -48.00 20.57 -1.48
CA SER A 499 -46.84 21.42 -1.18
C SER A 499 -47.10 22.91 -1.37
N MET A 500 -46.34 23.72 -0.65
CA MET A 500 -46.14 25.13 -0.93
C MET A 500 -44.81 25.34 -1.63
N THR A 501 -44.76 26.27 -2.58
CA THR A 501 -43.57 26.64 -3.33
C THR A 501 -43.36 28.14 -3.24
N ILE A 502 -42.14 28.59 -2.98
CA ILE A 502 -41.73 29.99 -2.87
C ILE A 502 -40.67 30.26 -3.92
N SER A 503 -40.92 31.19 -4.82
CA SER A 503 -39.97 31.68 -5.83
C SER A 503 -39.23 32.89 -5.28
N PHE A 504 -37.94 32.75 -4.99
CA PHE A 504 -37.14 33.85 -4.45
C PHE A 504 -36.89 34.95 -5.46
N THR A 505 -36.81 34.60 -6.76
CA THR A 505 -36.72 35.58 -7.85
C THR A 505 -37.94 36.51 -7.84
N ASP A 506 -39.13 35.95 -7.65
CA ASP A 506 -40.37 36.73 -7.66
C ASP A 506 -40.58 37.44 -6.32
N LEU A 507 -40.15 36.83 -5.20
CA LEU A 507 -40.16 37.45 -3.87
C LEU A 507 -39.30 38.72 -3.87
N ILE A 508 -38.04 38.63 -4.28
CA ILE A 508 -37.12 39.77 -4.33
C ILE A 508 -37.54 40.79 -5.40
N ARG A 509 -38.18 40.36 -6.50
CA ARG A 509 -38.75 41.32 -7.47
C ARG A 509 -39.86 42.17 -6.83
N MET A 510 -40.69 41.58 -5.98
CA MET A 510 -41.80 42.29 -5.32
C MET A 510 -41.38 43.04 -4.06
N TYR A 511 -40.44 42.48 -3.30
CA TYR A 511 -39.89 43.03 -2.05
C TYR A 511 -38.36 43.09 -2.14
N PRO A 512 -37.79 44.07 -2.86
CA PRO A 512 -36.35 44.10 -3.16
C PRO A 512 -35.44 44.35 -1.96
N ARG A 513 -36.01 44.74 -0.81
CA ARG A 513 -35.27 45.05 0.43
C ARG A 513 -35.30 43.93 1.45
N THR A 514 -35.99 42.83 1.15
CA THR A 514 -36.11 41.69 2.06
C THR A 514 -34.76 41.05 2.28
N VAL A 515 -34.34 41.02 3.55
CA VAL A 515 -33.09 40.40 3.99
C VAL A 515 -33.33 39.14 4.78
N THR A 516 -34.48 39.03 5.45
CA THR A 516 -34.85 37.85 6.24
C THR A 516 -36.25 37.35 5.87
N LEU A 517 -36.43 36.04 5.78
CA LEU A 517 -37.72 35.37 5.64
C LEU A 517 -37.94 34.46 6.85
N TYR A 518 -38.96 34.77 7.66
CA TYR A 518 -39.42 33.93 8.75
C TYR A 518 -40.56 33.05 8.31
N VAL A 519 -40.50 31.77 8.66
CA VAL A 519 -41.58 30.83 8.39
C VAL A 519 -41.88 29.93 9.59
N GLY A 520 -43.13 29.98 10.05
CA GLY A 520 -43.60 29.19 11.20
C GLY A 520 -44.22 27.85 10.81
N PHE A 521 -43.86 26.77 11.53
CA PHE A 521 -44.37 25.42 11.30
C PHE A 521 -44.51 24.61 12.60
N LYS A 522 -45.23 23.50 12.51
CA LYS A 522 -45.22 22.50 13.58
C LYS A 522 -43.89 21.78 13.59
N LYS A 523 -43.38 21.54 14.80
CA LYS A 523 -42.13 20.83 15.04
C LYS A 523 -42.10 19.39 14.50
N ALA A 524 -43.28 18.77 14.33
CA ALA A 524 -43.41 17.44 13.75
C ALA A 524 -43.02 17.38 12.25
N ASP A 525 -42.96 18.52 11.58
CA ASP A 525 -42.66 18.60 10.14
C ASP A 525 -41.20 18.98 9.86
N ASP A 526 -40.36 19.08 10.91
CA ASP A 526 -38.96 19.55 10.85
C ASP A 526 -38.10 18.75 9.85
N GLU A 527 -38.25 17.42 9.82
CA GLU A 527 -37.47 16.54 8.93
C GLU A 527 -37.79 16.73 7.44
N ASN A 528 -39.00 17.22 7.12
CA ASN A 528 -39.45 17.37 5.73
C ASN A 528 -39.26 18.79 5.19
N PHE A 529 -38.85 19.75 6.02
CA PHE A 529 -38.79 21.16 5.65
C PHE A 529 -37.77 21.46 4.54
N PHE A 530 -36.62 20.78 4.54
CA PHE A 530 -35.53 21.01 3.58
C PHE A 530 -35.24 19.86 2.63
N SER A 531 -35.66 18.63 2.96
CA SER A 531 -35.43 17.44 2.12
C SER A 531 -36.12 17.53 0.75
N GLU A 532 -37.09 18.43 0.60
CA GLU A 532 -37.84 18.66 -0.65
C GLU A 532 -37.50 20.00 -1.35
N ALA A 533 -36.57 20.79 -0.80
CA ALA A 533 -36.22 22.10 -1.34
C ALA A 533 -35.47 21.99 -2.69
N LYS A 534 -35.99 22.65 -3.74
CA LYS A 534 -35.49 22.51 -5.12
C LYS A 534 -34.62 23.71 -5.51
N ASN A 535 -33.33 23.47 -5.73
CA ASN A 535 -32.33 24.48 -6.11
C ASN A 535 -31.95 25.46 -4.99
N ILE A 536 -32.43 25.25 -3.75
CA ILE A 536 -32.06 26.01 -2.55
C ILE A 536 -31.89 25.01 -1.40
N ALA A 537 -30.74 25.03 -0.72
CA ALA A 537 -30.42 24.08 0.35
C ALA A 537 -29.66 24.79 1.50
N GLN A 538 -29.81 24.30 2.74
CA GLN A 538 -29.03 24.84 3.86
C GLN A 538 -27.54 24.71 3.55
N LEU A 539 -26.73 25.68 3.99
CA LEU A 539 -25.26 25.61 3.85
C LEU A 539 -24.74 24.22 4.25
N SER A 540 -25.15 23.74 5.43
CA SER A 540 -24.75 22.43 5.97
C SER A 540 -25.12 21.23 5.09
N ASP A 541 -26.19 21.32 4.29
CA ASP A 541 -26.61 20.23 3.40
C ASP A 541 -25.91 20.29 2.04
N VAL A 542 -25.53 21.49 1.58
CA VAL A 542 -24.63 21.68 0.42
C VAL A 542 -23.20 21.21 0.77
N PHE A 543 -22.81 21.39 2.03
CA PHE A 543 -21.52 20.98 2.59
C PHE A 543 -21.47 19.57 3.18
N LYS A 544 -22.55 18.79 3.14
CA LYS A 544 -22.46 17.33 3.27
C LYS A 544 -21.95 16.79 1.95
N TRP A 545 -20.64 16.89 1.78
CA TRP A 545 -19.82 16.50 0.62
C TRP A 545 -20.53 15.50 -0.27
N ALA A 546 -20.81 15.90 -1.52
CA ALA A 546 -21.30 15.08 -2.61
C ALA A 546 -21.03 13.58 -2.44
N GLU A 547 -21.96 12.87 -1.78
CA GLU A 547 -22.05 11.42 -1.91
C GLU A 547 -22.59 11.16 -3.31
N ASP A 548 -21.68 10.92 -4.26
CA ASP A 548 -22.03 10.08 -5.40
C ASP A 548 -21.89 8.61 -4.93
N PRO A 549 -23.01 7.89 -4.70
CA PRO A 549 -22.98 6.46 -4.36
C PRO A 549 -22.38 5.57 -5.47
N ASN A 550 -21.79 6.14 -6.52
CA ASN A 550 -21.08 5.42 -7.58
C ASN A 550 -19.55 5.60 -7.58
N GLN A 551 -18.91 6.43 -6.73
CA GLN A 551 -17.45 6.65 -6.85
C GLN A 551 -16.55 5.45 -6.52
N ASP A 552 -17.05 4.46 -5.77
CA ASP A 552 -16.32 3.21 -5.54
C ASP A 552 -16.69 2.08 -6.50
N LYS A 553 -17.63 2.33 -7.42
CA LYS A 553 -17.85 1.40 -8.53
C LYS A 553 -16.69 1.56 -9.49
N LEU A 554 -16.14 0.42 -9.89
CA LEU A 554 -15.27 0.37 -11.05
C LEU A 554 -16.04 1.00 -12.24
N THR A 555 -15.41 1.91 -12.97
CA THR A 555 -15.96 2.48 -14.22
C THR A 555 -15.07 2.09 -15.39
N GLU A 556 -15.53 2.35 -16.62
CA GLU A 556 -14.72 2.14 -17.83
C GLU A 556 -13.40 2.96 -17.82
N TYR A 557 -13.36 4.08 -17.09
CA TYR A 557 -12.15 4.88 -16.93
C TYR A 557 -11.04 4.13 -16.18
N ASN A 558 -11.41 3.27 -15.23
CA ASN A 558 -10.49 2.45 -14.44
C ASN A 558 -9.98 1.22 -15.19
N LEU A 559 -10.41 1.00 -16.44
CA LEU A 559 -10.00 -0.16 -17.23
C LEU A 559 -8.99 0.23 -18.31
N ASN A 560 -7.99 -0.64 -18.48
CA ASN A 560 -6.93 -0.53 -19.47
C ASN A 560 -6.85 -1.83 -20.28
N PHE A 561 -7.86 -2.09 -21.12
CA PHE A 561 -7.89 -3.26 -21.98
C PHE A 561 -6.97 -3.07 -23.20
N PRO A 562 -6.15 -4.07 -23.56
CA PRO A 562 -5.36 -3.99 -24.78
C PRO A 562 -6.30 -4.12 -25.99
N PRO A 563 -6.01 -3.43 -27.11
CA PRO A 563 -6.85 -3.49 -28.30
C PRO A 563 -6.84 -4.88 -28.96
N TYR A 564 -5.78 -5.66 -28.72
CA TYR A 564 -5.73 -7.09 -28.98
C TYR A 564 -4.58 -7.73 -28.19
N VAL A 565 -4.61 -9.06 -28.05
CA VAL A 565 -3.45 -9.86 -27.61
C VAL A 565 -3.08 -10.85 -28.72
N PRO A 566 -1.85 -10.80 -29.26
CA PRO A 566 -1.36 -11.79 -30.22
C PRO A 566 -1.06 -13.11 -29.50
N LEU A 567 -1.45 -14.23 -30.10
CA LEU A 567 -1.23 -15.57 -29.55
C LEU A 567 -0.87 -16.54 -30.67
N VAL A 568 0.32 -17.12 -30.65
CA VAL A 568 0.67 -18.18 -31.60
C VAL A 568 -0.11 -19.46 -31.26
N ALA A 569 -0.76 -20.04 -32.26
CA ALA A 569 -1.62 -21.21 -32.13
C ALA A 569 -0.88 -22.35 -31.42
N GLY A 570 -1.57 -23.03 -30.50
CA GLY A 570 -0.98 -24.12 -29.71
C GLY A 570 -0.11 -23.69 -28.52
N LYS A 571 0.15 -22.39 -28.34
CA LYS A 571 0.83 -21.86 -27.15
C LYS A 571 -0.17 -21.23 -26.17
N GLU A 572 0.25 -21.06 -24.93
CA GLU A 572 -0.52 -20.39 -23.88
C GLU A 572 0.06 -19.00 -23.56
N SER A 573 -0.80 -18.10 -23.07
CA SER A 573 -0.42 -16.82 -22.49
C SER A 573 -1.41 -16.42 -21.40
N TYR A 574 -1.21 -15.27 -20.77
CA TYR A 574 -2.01 -14.84 -19.63
C TYR A 574 -2.43 -13.38 -19.74
N ILE A 575 -3.59 -13.08 -19.15
CA ILE A 575 -4.03 -11.72 -18.84
C ILE A 575 -4.29 -11.67 -17.34
N TYR A 576 -3.46 -10.94 -16.60
CA TYR A 576 -3.63 -10.73 -15.17
C TYR A 576 -4.59 -9.57 -14.92
N PHE A 577 -5.59 -9.77 -14.06
CA PHE A 577 -6.66 -8.79 -13.85
C PHE A 577 -6.16 -7.49 -13.22
N ASP A 578 -5.20 -7.58 -12.28
CA ASP A 578 -4.61 -6.39 -11.67
C ASP A 578 -4.07 -5.46 -12.74
N ASN A 579 -3.41 -5.99 -13.77
CA ASN A 579 -2.76 -5.19 -14.81
C ASN A 579 -3.76 -4.48 -15.75
N LEU A 580 -5.05 -4.82 -15.69
CA LEU A 580 -6.10 -4.16 -16.45
C LEU A 580 -6.69 -2.95 -15.70
N LEU A 581 -6.30 -2.71 -14.46
CA LEU A 581 -6.88 -1.67 -13.61
C LEU A 581 -6.05 -0.37 -13.64
N ILE A 582 -6.69 0.77 -13.45
CA ILE A 582 -6.09 2.08 -13.18
C ILE A 582 -6.77 2.68 -11.96
N ASP A 583 -5.98 3.18 -11.02
CA ASP A 583 -6.44 3.80 -9.76
C ASP A 583 -7.30 2.85 -8.89
N LYS A 584 -7.20 1.55 -9.16
CA LYS A 584 -7.82 0.42 -8.44
C LYS A 584 -6.87 -0.76 -8.51
N ASN A 585 -6.98 -1.69 -7.57
CA ASN A 585 -6.11 -2.87 -7.56
C ASN A 585 -6.82 -4.12 -7.04
N PHE A 586 -6.41 -5.27 -7.58
CA PHE A 586 -6.99 -6.58 -7.32
C PHE A 586 -6.49 -7.23 -6.03
N TYR A 587 -5.43 -6.67 -5.43
CA TYR A 587 -4.70 -7.28 -4.31
C TYR A 587 -5.08 -6.72 -2.92
N VAL A 588 -5.76 -5.57 -2.85
CA VAL A 588 -6.21 -4.89 -1.60
C VAL A 588 -7.69 -5.11 -1.37
N GLN A 589 -8.48 -5.11 -2.45
CA GLN A 589 -9.91 -5.32 -2.40
C GLN A 589 -10.26 -6.50 -3.31
N SER A 590 -11.14 -7.38 -2.82
CA SER A 590 -11.67 -8.46 -3.67
C SER A 590 -12.60 -7.83 -4.72
N ILE A 591 -12.10 -7.70 -5.94
CA ILE A 591 -12.90 -7.22 -7.07
C ILE A 591 -13.39 -8.45 -7.85
N PRO A 592 -14.71 -8.69 -7.94
CA PRO A 592 -15.22 -9.85 -8.65
C PRO A 592 -14.84 -9.75 -10.14
N ALA A 593 -14.25 -10.81 -10.67
CA ALA A 593 -13.92 -10.94 -12.09
C ALA A 593 -14.61 -12.15 -12.71
N ILE A 594 -15.18 -11.98 -13.90
CA ILE A 594 -15.82 -13.03 -14.69
C ILE A 594 -15.17 -13.04 -16.07
N ALA A 595 -14.62 -14.17 -16.47
CA ALA A 595 -14.00 -14.36 -17.78
C ALA A 595 -13.99 -15.85 -18.14
N ARG A 596 -13.97 -16.17 -19.44
CA ARG A 596 -13.72 -17.54 -19.93
C ARG A 596 -12.30 -17.96 -19.53
N ASN A 597 -12.10 -19.22 -19.12
CA ASN A 597 -10.81 -19.77 -18.67
C ASN A 597 -10.15 -18.95 -17.54
N ARG A 598 -10.98 -18.33 -16.69
CA ARG A 598 -10.55 -17.62 -15.50
C ARG A 598 -9.89 -18.58 -14.51
N ARG A 599 -8.74 -18.17 -13.97
CA ARG A 599 -8.17 -18.62 -12.69
C ARG A 599 -8.30 -17.48 -11.68
N GLU A 600 -7.85 -17.69 -10.45
CA GLU A 600 -8.06 -16.78 -9.31
C GLU A 600 -7.90 -15.28 -9.68
N ASP A 601 -6.74 -14.93 -10.25
CA ASP A 601 -6.27 -13.57 -10.53
C ASP A 601 -5.96 -13.28 -12.03
N LYS A 602 -6.25 -14.24 -12.91
CA LYS A 602 -5.89 -14.17 -14.33
C LYS A 602 -6.83 -14.93 -15.25
N VAL A 603 -6.67 -14.71 -16.55
CA VAL A 603 -7.21 -15.55 -17.62
C VAL A 603 -6.08 -16.32 -18.29
N VAL A 604 -6.30 -17.60 -18.58
CA VAL A 604 -5.43 -18.38 -19.46
C VAL A 604 -5.92 -18.27 -20.90
N LEU A 605 -5.07 -17.73 -21.75
CA LEU A 605 -5.28 -17.63 -23.18
C LEU A 605 -4.73 -18.88 -23.87
N SER A 606 -5.57 -19.53 -24.67
CA SER A 606 -5.20 -20.66 -25.51
C SER A 606 -6.20 -20.76 -26.66
N GLY A 607 -5.74 -21.21 -27.81
CA GLY A 607 -6.61 -21.34 -28.98
C GLY A 607 -5.84 -21.53 -30.29
N ILE A 608 -6.55 -21.95 -31.32
CA ILE A 608 -6.02 -22.14 -32.68
C ILE A 608 -6.67 -21.21 -33.71
N SER A 609 -7.68 -20.44 -33.32
CA SER A 609 -8.40 -19.48 -34.16
C SER A 609 -8.66 -18.18 -33.40
N ASN A 610 -8.93 -17.09 -34.12
CA ASN A 610 -9.28 -15.81 -33.50
C ASN A 610 -10.52 -15.96 -32.62
N TYR A 611 -10.48 -15.37 -31.44
CA TYR A 611 -11.63 -15.31 -30.55
C TYR A 611 -11.63 -14.00 -29.77
N THR A 612 -12.76 -13.67 -29.14
CA THR A 612 -12.85 -12.53 -28.23
C THR A 612 -12.88 -13.04 -26.80
N GLN A 613 -11.98 -12.52 -25.96
CA GLN A 613 -11.98 -12.75 -24.53
C GLN A 613 -12.80 -11.65 -23.85
N SER A 614 -14.04 -11.97 -23.48
CA SER A 614 -14.86 -11.08 -22.65
C SER A 614 -14.42 -11.17 -21.20
N ILE A 615 -14.22 -10.03 -20.56
CA ILE A 615 -13.85 -9.91 -19.15
C ILE A 615 -14.78 -8.89 -18.50
N ASN A 616 -15.44 -9.28 -17.41
CA ASN A 616 -16.14 -8.36 -16.52
C ASN A 616 -15.36 -8.24 -15.21
N ILE A 617 -14.99 -7.03 -14.81
CA ILE A 617 -14.32 -6.74 -13.54
C ILE A 617 -15.20 -5.73 -12.79
N GLY A 618 -15.58 -6.06 -11.56
CA GLY A 618 -16.33 -5.12 -10.70
C GLY A 618 -17.65 -4.62 -11.31
N GLY A 619 -18.28 -5.39 -12.22
CA GLY A 619 -19.51 -5.00 -12.91
C GLY A 619 -19.31 -4.34 -14.27
N VAL A 620 -18.08 -3.96 -14.65
CA VAL A 620 -17.76 -3.35 -15.95
C VAL A 620 -17.18 -4.39 -16.89
N SER A 621 -17.74 -4.49 -18.09
CA SER A 621 -17.35 -5.46 -19.11
C SER A 621 -16.46 -4.82 -20.16
N GLY A 622 -15.48 -5.57 -20.67
CA GLY A 622 -14.83 -5.29 -21.93
C GLY A 622 -14.44 -6.54 -22.68
N ASN A 623 -14.10 -6.33 -23.95
CA ASN A 623 -13.79 -7.39 -24.90
C ASN A 623 -12.35 -7.20 -25.38
N ILE A 624 -11.54 -8.24 -25.22
CA ILE A 624 -10.16 -8.27 -25.68
C ILE A 624 -10.07 -9.23 -26.87
N PRO A 625 -9.87 -8.73 -28.10
CA PRO A 625 -9.62 -9.57 -29.26
C PRO A 625 -8.33 -10.38 -29.08
N ILE A 626 -8.42 -11.70 -29.18
CA ILE A 626 -7.26 -12.60 -29.20
C ILE A 626 -6.99 -12.98 -30.66
N LYS A 627 -5.84 -12.53 -31.16
CA LYS A 627 -5.41 -12.79 -32.55
C LYS A 627 -4.57 -14.06 -32.57
N SER A 628 -5.17 -15.16 -33.00
CA SER A 628 -4.48 -16.43 -33.22
C SER A 628 -3.59 -16.32 -34.46
N ILE A 629 -2.32 -16.66 -34.29
CA ILE A 629 -1.29 -16.60 -35.32
C ILE A 629 -0.85 -18.02 -35.62
N SER A 630 -0.83 -18.42 -36.89
CA SER A 630 -0.35 -19.75 -37.27
C SER A 630 1.12 -19.93 -36.85
N GLU A 631 1.48 -21.12 -36.36
CA GLU A 631 2.89 -21.46 -36.09
C GLU A 631 3.77 -21.29 -37.33
N SER A 632 3.21 -21.51 -38.54
CA SER A 632 3.92 -21.32 -39.81
C SER A 632 3.98 -19.87 -40.31
N ALA A 633 3.41 -18.91 -39.56
CA ALA A 633 3.39 -17.50 -39.96
C ALA A 633 4.83 -16.97 -40.18
N GLY A 634 5.07 -16.36 -41.34
CA GLY A 634 6.37 -15.83 -41.70
C GLY A 634 7.42 -16.86 -42.13
N ALA A 635 7.03 -18.12 -42.36
CA ALA A 635 7.95 -19.18 -42.77
C ALA A 635 8.93 -18.75 -43.88
N GLY A 636 10.21 -19.03 -43.67
CA GLY A 636 11.28 -18.75 -44.62
C GLY A 636 11.76 -17.29 -44.66
N LYS A 637 11.15 -16.39 -43.88
CA LYS A 637 11.65 -15.01 -43.75
C LYS A 637 12.91 -14.98 -42.89
N ASN A 638 13.82 -14.10 -43.24
CA ASN A 638 15.02 -13.77 -42.47
C ASN A 638 14.99 -12.28 -42.17
N LEU A 639 14.82 -11.91 -40.90
CA LEU A 639 14.54 -10.55 -40.48
C LEU A 639 15.63 -10.01 -39.57
N LYS A 640 16.05 -8.76 -39.82
CA LYS A 640 16.94 -8.02 -38.94
C LYS A 640 16.11 -7.25 -37.92
N VAL A 641 16.30 -7.56 -36.65
CA VAL A 641 15.49 -7.01 -35.55
C VAL A 641 16.36 -6.20 -34.60
N MET A 642 16.04 -4.92 -34.46
CA MET A 642 16.68 -4.04 -33.48
C MET A 642 15.74 -3.81 -32.30
N VAL A 643 16.15 -4.27 -31.12
CA VAL A 643 15.46 -4.02 -29.85
C VAL A 643 16.00 -2.74 -29.23
N ILE A 644 15.15 -1.74 -29.04
CA ILE A 644 15.48 -0.44 -28.47
C ILE A 644 14.60 -0.22 -27.24
N GLY A 645 15.18 0.09 -26.10
CA GLY A 645 14.40 0.22 -24.88
C GLY A 645 15.21 0.52 -23.63
N GLU A 646 14.63 0.14 -22.50
CA GLU A 646 15.16 0.41 -21.15
C GLU A 646 15.79 -0.84 -20.49
N SER A 647 15.96 -0.84 -19.15
CA SER A 647 16.66 -1.90 -18.42
C SER A 647 16.08 -3.29 -18.63
N THR A 648 14.77 -3.38 -18.78
CA THR A 648 14.04 -4.65 -18.94
C THR A 648 14.22 -5.25 -20.33
N SER A 649 14.53 -4.41 -21.33
CA SER A 649 14.91 -4.85 -22.68
C SER A 649 16.42 -5.07 -22.82
N GLU A 650 17.23 -4.43 -21.98
CA GLU A 650 18.68 -4.65 -21.91
C GLU A 650 19.03 -5.96 -21.19
N ASP A 651 18.18 -6.45 -20.27
CA ASP A 651 18.46 -7.64 -19.49
C ASP A 651 18.73 -8.88 -20.36
N GLY A 652 19.84 -9.56 -20.09
CA GLY A 652 20.24 -10.75 -20.84
C GLY A 652 19.20 -11.87 -20.80
N ARG A 653 18.39 -11.97 -19.74
CA ARG A 653 17.32 -12.97 -19.63
C ARG A 653 16.21 -12.71 -20.64
N PHE A 654 15.83 -11.47 -20.87
CA PHE A 654 14.86 -11.12 -21.91
C PHE A 654 15.40 -11.46 -23.30
N MET A 655 16.59 -10.94 -23.62
CA MET A 655 17.17 -11.05 -24.95
C MET A 655 17.46 -12.51 -25.35
N THR A 656 17.99 -13.32 -24.42
CA THR A 656 18.27 -14.74 -24.67
C THR A 656 16.99 -15.56 -24.85
N ASN A 657 15.97 -15.37 -23.99
CA ASN A 657 14.71 -16.09 -24.14
C ASN A 657 13.97 -15.70 -25.43
N LEU A 658 13.99 -14.42 -25.82
CA LEU A 658 13.40 -13.99 -27.09
C LEU A 658 14.08 -14.66 -28.28
N LYS A 659 15.42 -14.70 -28.29
CA LYS A 659 16.18 -15.43 -29.32
C LYS A 659 15.84 -16.92 -29.33
N ASN A 660 15.80 -17.57 -28.17
CA ASN A 660 15.51 -19.00 -28.06
C ASN A 660 14.14 -19.38 -28.66
N PHE A 661 13.13 -18.50 -28.55
CA PHE A 661 11.83 -18.73 -29.18
C PHE A 661 11.89 -18.73 -30.71
N PHE A 662 12.86 -18.03 -31.32
CA PHE A 662 13.06 -18.02 -32.77
C PHE A 662 14.07 -19.06 -33.27
N ASP A 663 14.98 -19.56 -32.43
CA ASP A 663 15.96 -20.59 -32.82
C ASP A 663 15.31 -21.91 -33.29
N SER A 664 14.06 -22.16 -32.88
CA SER A 664 13.26 -23.32 -33.28
C SER A 664 12.05 -22.96 -34.15
N ASP A 665 11.93 -21.69 -34.55
CA ASP A 665 10.81 -21.20 -35.35
C ASP A 665 11.10 -21.26 -36.86
N VAL A 666 10.05 -21.16 -37.68
CA VAL A 666 10.16 -21.09 -39.15
C VAL A 666 10.60 -19.71 -39.66
N VAL A 667 10.58 -18.69 -38.80
CA VAL A 667 11.12 -17.35 -39.04
C VAL A 667 12.52 -17.28 -38.47
N ASN A 668 13.50 -16.91 -39.30
CA ASN A 668 14.85 -16.63 -38.84
C ASN A 668 14.98 -15.16 -38.44
N ILE A 669 15.60 -14.90 -37.29
CA ILE A 669 15.85 -13.54 -36.80
C ILE A 669 17.34 -13.34 -36.55
N ASP A 670 17.85 -12.25 -37.09
CA ASP A 670 19.15 -11.68 -36.75
C ASP A 670 18.93 -10.46 -35.83
N PHE A 671 19.32 -10.59 -34.57
CA PHE A 671 19.26 -9.46 -33.63
C PHE A 671 20.46 -8.56 -33.84
N ILE A 672 20.21 -7.26 -33.98
CA ILE A 672 21.22 -6.27 -34.39
C ILE A 672 21.28 -5.07 -33.44
N GLY A 673 22.44 -4.43 -33.39
CA GLY A 673 22.73 -3.29 -32.51
C GLY A 673 24.20 -3.25 -32.11
N THR A 674 24.58 -2.20 -31.39
CA THR A 674 25.96 -1.99 -30.90
C THR A 674 26.19 -2.56 -29.50
N ARG A 675 25.12 -2.88 -28.76
CA ARG A 675 25.17 -3.44 -27.40
C ARG A 675 24.89 -4.93 -27.43
N THR A 676 25.37 -5.65 -26.42
CA THR A 676 25.17 -7.10 -26.30
C THR A 676 24.87 -7.47 -24.85
N SER A 677 23.80 -8.23 -24.65
CA SER A 677 23.44 -8.85 -23.38
C SER A 677 23.09 -10.31 -23.60
N GLY A 678 23.64 -11.20 -22.76
CA GLY A 678 23.48 -12.65 -22.94
C GLY A 678 23.95 -13.17 -24.31
N GLY A 679 24.86 -12.45 -24.97
CA GLY A 679 25.36 -12.79 -26.32
C GLY A 679 24.45 -12.36 -27.47
N VAL A 680 23.34 -11.65 -27.22
CA VAL A 680 22.40 -11.17 -28.24
C VAL A 680 22.52 -9.66 -28.41
N ARG A 681 22.57 -9.16 -29.65
CA ARG A 681 22.75 -7.73 -29.93
C ARG A 681 21.45 -6.93 -29.76
N HIS A 682 21.55 -5.69 -29.29
CA HIS A 682 20.42 -4.76 -29.11
C HIS A 682 20.88 -3.30 -28.98
N GLU A 683 19.92 -2.41 -28.75
CA GLU A 683 20.09 -0.97 -28.49
C GLU A 683 19.35 -0.48 -27.22
N ALA A 684 18.90 -1.39 -26.36
CA ALA A 684 18.36 -1.06 -25.03
C ALA A 684 19.42 -0.60 -24.00
N ARG A 685 19.04 0.31 -23.09
CA ARG A 685 19.91 0.93 -22.07
C ARG A 685 19.20 1.14 -20.73
N SER A 686 19.80 0.69 -19.64
CA SER A 686 19.22 0.78 -18.30
C SER A 686 19.00 2.22 -17.81
N GLY A 687 17.79 2.46 -17.30
CA GLY A 687 17.39 3.74 -16.71
C GLY A 687 17.06 4.83 -17.73
N TRP A 688 16.92 4.49 -19.01
CA TRP A 688 16.62 5.46 -20.07
C TRP A 688 15.13 5.48 -20.39
N GLY A 689 14.58 6.67 -20.61
CA GLY A 689 13.32 6.86 -21.31
C GLY A 689 13.54 7.22 -22.80
N SER A 690 12.45 7.23 -23.55
CA SER A 690 12.37 7.65 -24.96
C SER A 690 12.93 9.06 -25.20
N GLY A 691 12.63 10.02 -24.32
CA GLY A 691 13.20 11.38 -24.39
C GLY A 691 14.72 11.41 -24.16
N THR A 692 15.23 10.54 -23.30
CA THR A 692 16.67 10.38 -23.05
C THR A 692 17.38 9.84 -24.29
N LEU A 693 16.80 8.83 -24.95
CA LEU A 693 17.31 8.32 -26.24
C LEU A 693 17.33 9.42 -27.31
N ARG A 694 16.34 10.31 -27.33
CA ARG A 694 16.26 11.36 -28.35
C ARG A 694 17.27 12.47 -28.13
N TYR A 695 17.43 12.97 -26.90
CA TYR A 695 18.11 14.24 -26.67
C TYR A 695 19.45 14.14 -25.94
N ILE A 696 19.74 13.02 -25.28
CA ILE A 696 20.88 12.93 -24.37
C ILE A 696 22.00 12.07 -24.98
N GLY A 697 23.22 12.60 -25.01
CA GLY A 697 24.40 11.88 -25.53
C GLY A 697 24.97 10.83 -24.59
N LYS A 698 24.76 10.98 -23.27
CA LYS A 698 25.23 10.04 -22.24
C LYS A 698 24.39 10.15 -20.96
N ALA A 699 23.93 9.01 -20.42
CA ALA A 699 23.22 8.93 -19.15
C ALA A 699 23.41 7.54 -18.51
N ASN A 700 23.40 7.46 -17.17
CA ASN A 700 23.51 6.20 -16.40
C ASN A 700 24.68 5.31 -16.86
N ASN A 701 25.86 5.90 -17.08
CA ASN A 701 27.06 5.23 -17.58
C ASN A 701 26.95 4.58 -18.98
N ALA A 702 25.88 4.84 -19.72
CA ALA A 702 25.73 4.42 -21.11
C ALA A 702 25.89 5.61 -22.07
N THR A 703 26.54 5.37 -23.20
CA THR A 703 26.63 6.34 -24.32
C THR A 703 25.49 6.10 -25.30
N ASN A 704 24.94 7.17 -25.86
CA ASN A 704 23.93 7.11 -26.90
C ASN A 704 24.59 6.95 -28.27
N SER A 705 24.47 5.78 -28.88
CA SER A 705 25.06 5.51 -30.19
C SER A 705 24.36 6.30 -31.32
N PHE A 706 23.10 6.72 -31.08
CA PHE A 706 22.32 7.50 -32.04
C PHE A 706 22.51 9.01 -31.90
N TRP A 707 23.15 9.49 -30.83
CA TRP A 707 23.25 10.92 -30.59
C TRP A 707 24.39 11.53 -31.41
N ASN A 708 24.02 12.46 -32.29
CA ASN A 708 24.99 13.20 -33.07
C ASN A 708 25.45 14.44 -32.29
N PRO A 709 26.75 14.57 -31.95
CA PRO A 709 27.27 15.71 -31.19
C PRO A 709 27.13 17.06 -31.89
N GLU A 710 27.07 17.08 -33.23
CA GLU A 710 26.98 18.31 -34.01
C GLU A 710 25.59 18.95 -33.90
N ILE A 711 24.53 18.13 -33.99
CA ILE A 711 23.14 18.62 -33.92
C ILE A 711 22.52 18.46 -32.51
N ARG A 712 23.20 17.73 -31.61
CA ARG A 712 22.79 17.44 -30.23
C ARG A 712 21.41 16.76 -30.12
N GLU A 713 21.14 15.82 -31.00
CA GLU A 713 19.89 15.04 -31.05
C GLU A 713 20.16 13.66 -31.69
N PHE A 714 19.22 12.74 -31.55
CA PHE A 714 19.16 11.49 -32.28
C PHE A 714 19.26 11.71 -33.80
N ASP A 715 20.17 10.98 -34.43
CA ASP A 715 20.45 11.01 -35.86
C ASP A 715 20.82 9.59 -36.34
N LEU A 716 19.98 9.06 -37.21
CA LEU A 716 20.15 7.70 -37.72
C LEU A 716 21.24 7.61 -38.81
N ASP A 717 21.50 8.70 -39.54
CA ASP A 717 22.58 8.76 -40.53
C ASP A 717 23.92 8.72 -39.82
N TYR A 718 24.06 9.52 -38.75
CA TYR A 718 25.20 9.47 -37.86
C TYR A 718 25.43 8.06 -37.31
N TYR A 719 24.40 7.42 -36.74
CA TYR A 719 24.49 6.06 -36.20
C TYR A 719 25.08 5.07 -37.21
N PHE A 720 24.51 4.97 -38.43
CA PHE A 720 24.99 4.02 -39.44
C PHE A 720 26.36 4.41 -40.03
N SER A 721 26.74 5.70 -39.97
CA SER A 721 28.10 6.11 -40.35
C SER A 721 29.16 5.64 -39.35
N GLN A 722 28.81 5.59 -38.05
CA GLN A 722 29.71 5.15 -36.99
C GLN A 722 29.72 3.63 -36.82
N HIS A 723 28.64 2.96 -37.25
CA HIS A 723 28.41 1.53 -37.03
C HIS A 723 28.03 0.83 -38.34
N SER A 724 28.92 0.88 -39.33
CA SER A 724 28.70 0.28 -40.64
C SER A 724 28.54 -1.25 -40.60
N ASP A 725 28.89 -1.90 -39.49
CA ASP A 725 28.69 -3.33 -39.23
C ASP A 725 27.25 -3.66 -38.80
N VAL A 726 26.45 -2.66 -38.41
CA VAL A 726 25.04 -2.84 -38.06
C VAL A 726 24.18 -2.63 -39.30
N PRO A 727 23.43 -3.64 -39.78
CA PRO A 727 22.60 -3.47 -40.97
C PRO A 727 21.32 -2.68 -40.65
N ILE A 728 20.67 -2.16 -41.69
CA ILE A 728 19.36 -1.50 -41.56
C ILE A 728 18.33 -2.53 -41.08
N PRO A 729 17.54 -2.25 -40.02
CA PRO A 729 16.56 -3.19 -39.50
C PRO A 729 15.33 -3.34 -40.40
N ASP A 730 14.76 -4.54 -40.40
CA ASP A 730 13.43 -4.85 -40.94
C ASP A 730 12.33 -4.61 -39.88
N VAL A 731 12.68 -4.83 -38.61
CA VAL A 731 11.81 -4.65 -37.46
C VAL A 731 12.52 -3.83 -36.39
N ILE A 732 11.86 -2.82 -35.85
CA ILE A 732 12.23 -2.20 -34.57
C ILE A 732 11.22 -2.58 -33.49
N LEU A 733 11.72 -2.95 -32.31
CA LEU A 733 10.91 -3.11 -31.11
C LEU A 733 11.28 -2.00 -30.14
N LEU A 734 10.37 -1.04 -29.95
CA LEU A 734 10.52 0.11 -29.07
C LEU A 734 9.85 -0.19 -27.73
N ASN A 735 10.62 -0.33 -26.65
CA ASN A 735 10.06 -0.62 -25.33
C ASN A 735 10.60 0.33 -24.25
N PHE A 736 9.80 1.35 -23.98
CA PHE A 736 9.94 2.27 -22.87
C PHE A 736 8.60 2.39 -22.14
N GLY A 737 8.62 2.65 -20.85
CA GLY A 737 7.44 3.07 -20.08
C GLY A 737 7.69 3.19 -18.58
N ILE A 738 8.63 2.42 -18.03
CA ILE A 738 8.93 2.45 -16.58
C ILE A 738 9.68 3.74 -16.22
N ASN A 739 10.67 4.13 -17.01
CA ASN A 739 11.46 5.34 -16.74
C ASN A 739 10.77 6.64 -17.19
N GLU A 740 9.75 6.58 -18.06
CA GLU A 740 8.93 7.73 -18.46
C GLU A 740 8.22 8.42 -17.30
N VAL A 741 7.85 7.65 -16.28
CA VAL A 741 7.13 8.18 -15.11
C VAL A 741 8.06 8.61 -13.97
N ASN A 742 9.31 8.15 -13.97
CA ASN A 742 10.21 8.26 -12.80
C ASN A 742 11.54 8.97 -13.07
N ARG A 743 12.04 9.00 -14.31
CA ARG A 743 13.41 9.45 -14.64
C ARG A 743 13.52 10.10 -16.03
N TYR A 744 12.51 10.88 -16.40
CA TYR A 744 12.43 11.50 -17.71
C TYR A 744 13.42 12.69 -17.84
N VAL A 745 14.58 12.45 -18.46
CA VAL A 745 15.62 13.46 -18.70
C VAL A 745 15.68 13.83 -20.18
N THR A 746 15.55 15.12 -20.50
CA THR A 746 15.42 15.64 -21.87
C THR A 746 16.23 16.90 -22.18
N ASP A 747 17.23 17.26 -21.36
CA ASP A 747 18.03 18.50 -21.52
C ASP A 747 17.14 19.75 -21.63
N GLY A 748 16.04 19.78 -20.86
CA GLY A 748 15.07 20.88 -20.82
C GLY A 748 14.04 20.90 -21.96
N ARG A 749 14.07 19.95 -22.90
CA ARG A 749 13.10 19.86 -24.00
C ARG A 749 11.88 19.02 -23.60
N SER A 750 10.69 19.37 -24.08
CA SER A 750 9.48 18.59 -23.82
C SER A 750 9.12 17.68 -24.99
N GLY A 751 8.54 16.52 -24.69
CA GLY A 751 7.89 15.66 -25.66
C GLY A 751 7.11 14.56 -24.94
N THR A 752 6.07 14.03 -25.55
CA THR A 752 5.42 12.81 -25.07
C THR A 752 6.17 11.58 -25.54
N GLN A 753 5.98 10.44 -24.87
CA GLN A 753 6.53 9.17 -25.33
C GLN A 753 6.13 8.86 -26.79
N SER A 754 4.85 9.10 -27.12
CA SER A 754 4.31 8.85 -28.45
C SER A 754 4.94 9.74 -29.52
N GLU A 755 5.19 11.02 -29.20
CA GLU A 755 5.94 11.93 -30.08
C GLU A 755 7.38 11.46 -30.34
N HIS A 756 8.03 10.86 -29.35
CA HIS A 756 9.34 10.26 -29.53
C HIS A 756 9.27 8.99 -30.38
N TYR A 757 8.29 8.12 -30.15
CA TYR A 757 8.10 6.92 -30.97
C TYR A 757 7.82 7.25 -32.43
N ASP A 758 6.91 8.19 -32.72
CA ASP A 758 6.65 8.64 -34.09
C ASP A 758 7.89 9.25 -34.73
N PHE A 759 8.69 10.01 -33.96
CA PHE A 759 9.98 10.52 -34.42
C PHE A 759 10.93 9.36 -34.81
N PHE A 760 11.15 8.37 -33.94
CA PHE A 760 12.03 7.25 -34.24
C PHE A 760 11.53 6.45 -35.46
N ILE A 761 10.25 6.11 -35.49
CA ILE A 761 9.63 5.38 -36.61
C ILE A 761 9.86 6.13 -37.92
N ARG A 762 9.65 7.45 -37.94
CA ARG A 762 9.88 8.27 -39.12
C ARG A 762 11.34 8.25 -39.56
N GLU A 763 12.29 8.38 -38.64
CA GLU A 763 13.72 8.32 -38.98
C GLU A 763 14.12 6.95 -39.54
N PHE A 764 13.68 5.85 -38.93
CA PHE A 764 13.94 4.50 -39.47
C PHE A 764 13.25 4.25 -40.82
N ARG A 765 12.03 4.78 -41.04
CA ARG A 765 11.33 4.66 -42.33
C ARG A 765 12.03 5.39 -43.47
N LYS A 766 12.81 6.44 -43.20
CA LYS A 766 13.66 7.06 -44.23
C LYS A 766 14.72 6.09 -44.77
N LYS A 767 15.15 5.11 -43.94
CA LYS A 767 16.11 4.06 -44.33
C LYS A 767 15.44 2.81 -44.88
N ASN A 768 14.29 2.43 -44.32
CA ASN A 768 13.52 1.28 -44.76
C ASN A 768 12.01 1.65 -44.83
N PRO A 769 11.49 1.99 -46.03
CA PRO A 769 10.06 2.32 -46.19
C PRO A 769 9.10 1.17 -45.79
N ASN A 770 9.59 -0.07 -45.74
CA ASN A 770 8.82 -1.26 -45.36
C ASN A 770 9.04 -1.68 -43.90
N LEU A 771 9.63 -0.82 -43.07
CA LEU A 771 9.89 -1.07 -41.66
C LEU A 771 8.62 -1.56 -40.93
N ILE A 772 8.77 -2.63 -40.14
CA ILE A 772 7.79 -3.00 -39.11
C ILE A 772 8.19 -2.31 -37.80
N SER A 773 7.25 -1.62 -37.18
CA SER A 773 7.47 -1.01 -35.86
C SER A 773 6.59 -1.69 -34.82
N ILE A 774 7.21 -2.21 -33.76
CA ILE A 774 6.51 -2.86 -32.65
C ILE A 774 6.67 -2.01 -31.41
N ILE A 775 5.55 -1.55 -30.86
CA ILE A 775 5.49 -0.68 -29.68
C ILE A 775 5.21 -1.51 -28.44
N GLY A 776 6.16 -1.53 -27.52
CA GLY A 776 6.05 -2.15 -26.20
C GLY A 776 5.13 -1.37 -25.29
N LEU A 777 4.19 -2.09 -24.68
CA LEU A 777 3.32 -1.59 -23.62
C LEU A 777 3.85 -2.10 -22.29
N SER A 778 4.76 -1.34 -21.68
CA SER A 778 5.62 -1.78 -20.59
C SER A 778 4.86 -2.27 -19.35
N HIS A 779 5.47 -3.22 -18.64
CA HIS A 779 4.97 -3.76 -17.38
C HIS A 779 5.10 -2.79 -16.20
N SER A 780 4.47 -3.13 -15.08
CA SER A 780 4.39 -2.29 -13.88
C SER A 780 5.23 -2.81 -12.70
N PHE A 781 5.20 -2.11 -11.58
CA PHE A 781 5.96 -2.49 -10.39
C PHE A 781 5.42 -3.73 -9.69
N SER A 782 6.32 -4.40 -8.97
CA SER A 782 5.98 -5.54 -8.14
C SER A 782 4.92 -5.21 -7.09
N ARG A 783 4.12 -6.22 -6.71
CA ARG A 783 3.08 -6.15 -5.68
C ARG A 783 3.44 -6.92 -4.41
N TRP A 784 4.73 -7.16 -4.18
CA TRP A 784 5.22 -7.54 -2.85
C TRP A 784 4.98 -6.40 -1.87
N SER A 785 4.61 -6.71 -0.62
CA SER A 785 4.23 -5.72 0.39
C SER A 785 5.33 -4.70 0.69
N ASN A 786 6.60 -5.08 0.54
CA ASN A 786 7.75 -4.19 0.72
C ASN A 786 8.09 -3.32 -0.51
N TYR A 787 7.41 -3.51 -1.64
CA TYR A 787 7.53 -2.69 -2.86
C TYR A 787 6.17 -2.11 -3.30
N TRP A 788 5.30 -1.81 -2.33
CA TRP A 788 3.93 -1.37 -2.59
C TRP A 788 3.84 0.09 -3.10
N MET A 789 4.05 0.28 -4.40
CA MET A 789 4.12 1.60 -5.08
C MET A 789 2.89 1.87 -5.96
N GLU A 790 1.73 2.19 -5.36
CA GLU A 790 0.47 2.36 -6.10
C GLU A 790 0.49 3.53 -7.09
N SER A 791 0.98 4.70 -6.69
CA SER A 791 1.04 5.88 -7.55
C SER A 791 1.87 5.65 -8.81
N GLU A 792 3.03 5.02 -8.66
CA GLU A 792 3.96 4.75 -9.74
C GLU A 792 3.40 3.69 -10.68
N ARG A 793 2.76 2.65 -10.12
CA ARG A 793 2.05 1.63 -10.89
C ARG A 793 0.93 2.24 -11.73
N ASP A 794 0.09 3.09 -11.13
CA ASP A 794 -1.01 3.77 -11.82
C ASP A 794 -0.51 4.74 -12.88
N ASN A 795 0.59 5.45 -12.63
CA ASN A 795 1.23 6.31 -13.63
C ASN A 795 1.69 5.50 -14.86
N ILE A 796 2.27 4.30 -14.66
CA ILE A 796 2.63 3.40 -15.77
C ILE A 796 1.37 2.94 -16.50
N MET A 797 0.31 2.52 -15.80
CA MET A 797 -0.92 2.07 -16.46
C MET A 797 -1.62 3.18 -17.24
N LYS A 798 -1.64 4.40 -16.71
CA LYS A 798 -2.12 5.60 -17.43
C LYS A 798 -1.28 5.88 -18.68
N ARG A 799 0.05 5.76 -18.57
CA ARG A 799 0.95 5.90 -19.72
C ARG A 799 0.68 4.83 -20.78
N THR A 800 0.57 3.56 -20.38
CA THR A 800 0.23 2.45 -21.26
C THR A 800 -1.12 2.68 -21.95
N LYS A 801 -2.14 3.16 -21.23
CA LYS A 801 -3.45 3.51 -21.80
C LYS A 801 -3.33 4.60 -22.86
N GLN A 802 -2.56 5.66 -22.59
CA GLN A 802 -2.29 6.72 -23.57
C GLN A 802 -1.57 6.17 -24.81
N THR A 803 -0.52 5.37 -24.63
CA THR A 803 0.22 4.76 -25.75
C THR A 803 -0.64 3.81 -26.57
N ILE A 804 -1.58 3.09 -25.94
CA ILE A 804 -2.60 2.32 -26.67
C ILE A 804 -3.46 3.25 -27.53
N GLU A 805 -4.00 4.33 -26.97
CA GLU A 805 -4.85 5.26 -27.73
C GLU A 805 -4.12 5.91 -28.91
N ASP A 806 -2.85 6.25 -28.75
CA ASP A 806 -2.04 6.90 -29.79
C ASP A 806 -1.63 5.96 -30.94
N PHE A 807 -1.57 4.65 -30.68
CA PHE A 807 -1.07 3.66 -31.64
C PHE A 807 -2.06 2.54 -32.02
N LYS A 808 -3.23 2.45 -31.38
CA LYS A 808 -4.27 1.51 -31.79
C LYS A 808 -4.71 1.81 -33.23
N ASP A 809 -5.16 0.77 -33.91
CA ASP A 809 -5.65 0.84 -35.30
C ASP A 809 -4.60 1.27 -36.36
N ARG A 810 -3.31 1.39 -36.00
CA ARG A 810 -2.21 1.70 -36.93
C ARG A 810 -1.52 0.47 -37.54
N GLU A 811 -2.14 -0.72 -37.47
CA GLU A 811 -1.60 -1.94 -38.11
C GLU A 811 -1.46 -1.80 -39.63
N SER A 812 -2.30 -0.98 -40.29
CA SER A 812 -2.21 -0.65 -41.72
C SER A 812 -0.94 0.13 -42.08
N GLU A 813 -0.38 0.87 -41.12
CA GLU A 813 0.91 1.53 -41.24
C GLU A 813 2.08 0.60 -40.89
N ARG A 814 1.82 -0.68 -40.63
CA ARG A 814 2.82 -1.66 -40.14
C ARG A 814 3.35 -1.30 -38.74
N ILE A 815 2.51 -0.65 -37.92
CA ILE A 815 2.77 -0.39 -36.51
C ILE A 815 1.92 -1.36 -35.69
N PHE A 816 2.56 -2.13 -34.81
CA PHE A 816 1.93 -3.18 -34.02
C PHE A 816 2.21 -2.96 -32.53
N LEU A 817 1.30 -3.40 -31.68
CA LEU A 817 1.43 -3.33 -30.22
C LEU A 817 1.89 -4.66 -29.64
N ASN A 818 2.72 -4.58 -28.59
CA ASN A 818 3.26 -5.68 -27.81
C ASN A 818 2.84 -5.52 -26.33
N PRO A 819 1.75 -6.19 -25.89
CA PRO A 819 1.12 -5.95 -24.60
C PRO A 819 1.84 -6.65 -23.44
N TRP A 820 3.06 -6.23 -23.08
CA TRP A 820 3.79 -6.81 -21.95
C TRP A 820 3.06 -6.69 -20.62
N TYR A 821 2.42 -5.54 -20.40
CA TYR A 821 1.79 -5.26 -19.12
C TYR A 821 0.74 -6.31 -18.72
N VAL A 822 0.07 -7.00 -19.65
CA VAL A 822 -0.96 -7.97 -19.28
C VAL A 822 -0.43 -9.36 -18.92
N CYS A 823 0.79 -9.73 -19.32
CA CYS A 823 1.25 -11.12 -19.28
C CYS A 823 2.11 -11.50 -18.06
N LEU A 824 2.21 -10.61 -17.07
CA LEU A 824 3.09 -10.77 -15.91
C LEU A 824 2.30 -10.84 -14.60
N ASP A 825 2.64 -11.81 -13.76
CA ASP A 825 2.23 -11.81 -12.36
C ASP A 825 3.09 -10.83 -11.56
N MET A 826 2.51 -9.73 -11.10
CA MET A 826 3.29 -8.69 -10.42
C MET A 826 3.87 -9.14 -9.06
N ARG A 827 3.58 -10.35 -8.57
CA ARG A 827 4.29 -10.95 -7.42
C ARG A 827 5.21 -12.08 -7.86
N TRP A 828 4.63 -13.10 -8.47
CA TRP A 828 5.32 -14.39 -8.66
C TRP A 828 6.23 -14.40 -9.88
N ASP A 829 6.06 -13.46 -10.81
CA ASP A 829 7.00 -13.23 -11.91
C ASP A 829 8.05 -12.18 -11.58
N PHE A 830 8.09 -11.67 -10.35
CA PHE A 830 9.10 -10.73 -9.84
C PHE A 830 10.09 -11.39 -8.90
N GLN A 831 11.24 -10.76 -8.67
CA GLN A 831 12.28 -11.31 -7.82
C GLN A 831 11.87 -11.25 -6.35
N TYR A 832 12.04 -12.36 -5.63
CA TYR A 832 11.77 -12.48 -4.21
C TYR A 832 12.80 -13.40 -3.53
N SER A 833 12.88 -13.29 -2.20
CA SER A 833 13.68 -14.16 -1.35
C SER A 833 12.92 -14.54 -0.09
N GLU A 834 13.24 -15.72 0.43
CA GLU A 834 12.78 -16.16 1.74
C GLU A 834 13.80 -15.70 2.81
N ILE A 835 13.36 -14.86 3.75
CA ILE A 835 14.20 -14.33 4.82
C ILE A 835 13.66 -14.75 6.18
N LYS A 836 14.54 -14.97 7.18
CA LYS A 836 14.12 -15.23 8.57
C LYS A 836 13.35 -14.02 9.10
N SER A 837 12.22 -14.25 9.78
CA SER A 837 11.37 -13.19 10.33
C SER A 837 12.09 -12.32 11.38
N ASN A 838 13.11 -12.88 12.04
CA ASN A 838 14.12 -12.13 12.81
C ASN A 838 15.35 -13.02 13.06
N GLN A 839 16.42 -12.44 13.63
CA GLN A 839 17.71 -13.12 13.87
C GLN A 839 17.64 -14.38 14.76
N PHE A 840 16.54 -14.60 15.49
CA PHE A 840 16.37 -15.73 16.41
C PHE A 840 15.20 -16.66 16.01
N SER A 841 14.52 -16.38 14.89
CA SER A 841 13.36 -17.16 14.46
C SER A 841 13.70 -18.05 13.27
N GLU A 842 13.33 -19.33 13.37
CA GLU A 842 13.33 -20.25 12.23
C GLU A 842 12.11 -20.06 11.31
N LYS A 843 11.15 -19.20 11.69
CA LYS A 843 10.09 -18.78 10.77
C LYS A 843 10.65 -17.83 9.73
N THR A 844 10.23 -18.04 8.49
CA THR A 844 10.62 -17.24 7.35
C THR A 844 9.45 -16.44 6.80
N SER A 845 9.76 -15.40 6.03
CA SER A 845 8.80 -14.56 5.30
C SER A 845 9.34 -14.31 3.91
N ILE A 846 8.45 -14.31 2.92
CA ILE A 846 8.81 -13.99 1.53
C ILE A 846 8.75 -12.48 1.38
N VAL A 847 9.83 -11.91 0.87
CA VAL A 847 9.93 -10.48 0.53
C VAL A 847 10.37 -10.33 -0.91
N GLY A 848 9.85 -9.31 -1.59
CA GLY A 848 10.40 -8.94 -2.89
C GLY A 848 11.84 -8.45 -2.72
N THR A 849 12.72 -8.77 -3.67
CA THR A 849 14.11 -8.29 -3.68
C THR A 849 14.33 -7.19 -4.71
N ASP A 850 13.54 -7.17 -5.78
CA ASP A 850 13.54 -6.12 -6.80
C ASP A 850 12.09 -5.76 -7.17
N GLY A 851 11.75 -4.48 -7.05
CA GLY A 851 10.41 -3.97 -7.35
C GLY A 851 10.15 -3.68 -8.84
N VAL A 852 11.19 -3.71 -9.69
CA VAL A 852 11.15 -3.21 -11.07
C VAL A 852 11.45 -4.32 -12.08
N HIS A 853 12.47 -5.13 -11.80
CA HIS A 853 12.95 -6.16 -12.72
C HIS A 853 12.32 -7.52 -12.41
N PRO A 854 11.67 -8.15 -13.40
CA PRO A 854 11.11 -9.48 -13.25
C PRO A 854 12.14 -10.55 -12.86
N ALA A 855 11.65 -11.67 -12.34
CA ALA A 855 12.39 -12.91 -12.24
C ALA A 855 12.50 -13.59 -13.63
N GLU A 856 13.19 -14.73 -13.69
CA GLU A 856 13.36 -15.48 -14.94
C GLU A 856 12.02 -15.86 -15.59
N SER A 857 11.00 -16.24 -14.81
CA SER A 857 9.67 -16.56 -15.33
C SER A 857 9.02 -15.35 -15.99
N GLY A 858 9.12 -14.17 -15.38
CA GLY A 858 8.58 -12.95 -15.94
C GLY A 858 9.27 -12.52 -17.23
N TYR A 859 10.61 -12.58 -17.26
CA TYR A 859 11.36 -12.31 -18.49
C TYR A 859 11.02 -13.29 -19.62
N LYS A 860 10.77 -14.56 -19.31
CA LYS A 860 10.27 -15.55 -20.28
C LYS A 860 8.87 -15.18 -20.80
N ASN A 861 7.95 -14.75 -19.94
CA ASN A 861 6.61 -14.32 -20.34
C ASN A 861 6.66 -13.08 -21.27
N MET A 862 7.51 -12.10 -20.96
CA MET A 862 7.71 -10.91 -21.81
C MET A 862 8.35 -11.26 -23.15
N ALA A 863 9.35 -12.14 -23.15
CA ALA A 863 9.98 -12.64 -24.37
C ALA A 863 8.96 -13.39 -25.24
N LEU A 864 8.11 -14.21 -24.64
CA LEU A 864 7.05 -14.95 -25.33
C LEU A 864 6.02 -14.02 -25.96
N MET A 865 5.59 -12.98 -25.24
CA MET A 865 4.67 -11.96 -25.79
C MET A 865 5.30 -11.18 -26.94
N SER A 866 6.60 -10.85 -26.86
CA SER A 866 7.33 -10.20 -27.95
C SER A 866 7.46 -11.10 -29.17
N TYR A 867 7.72 -12.39 -28.97
CA TYR A 867 7.69 -13.40 -30.04
C TYR A 867 6.32 -13.43 -30.72
N PHE A 868 5.20 -13.42 -29.97
CA PHE A 868 3.86 -13.34 -30.55
C PHE A 868 3.63 -12.03 -31.33
N ALA A 869 4.06 -10.89 -30.80
CA ALA A 869 3.92 -9.60 -31.47
C ALA A 869 4.70 -9.55 -32.80
N ILE A 870 5.92 -10.09 -32.82
CA ILE A 870 6.73 -10.21 -34.05
C ILE A 870 6.04 -11.14 -35.05
N LYS A 871 5.60 -12.34 -34.63
CA LYS A 871 4.89 -13.28 -35.51
C LYS A 871 3.61 -12.67 -36.09
N ASN A 872 2.83 -11.93 -35.28
CA ASN A 872 1.65 -11.20 -35.75
C ASN A 872 2.02 -10.18 -36.82
N ALA A 873 3.03 -9.35 -36.58
CA ALA A 873 3.45 -8.31 -37.51
C ALA A 873 3.91 -8.89 -38.85
N VAL A 874 4.66 -10.00 -38.79
CA VAL A 874 5.23 -10.67 -39.98
C VAL A 874 4.16 -11.44 -40.78
N SER A 875 3.07 -11.87 -40.14
CA SER A 875 1.93 -12.54 -40.77
C SER A 875 1.08 -11.62 -41.67
N LYS A 876 1.14 -10.31 -41.45
CA LYS A 876 0.35 -9.30 -42.18
C LYS A 876 1.11 -8.67 -43.35
N GLN A 877 2.25 -9.25 -43.72
CA GLN A 877 3.09 -8.85 -44.85
C GLN A 877 2.75 -9.61 -46.12
#